data_AF-A0A7L1DRC7-F1
#
_entry.id   AF-A0A7L1DRC7-F1
#
_cell.length_a   1.000
_cell.length_b   1.000
_cell.length_c   1.000
_cell.angle_alpha   90.00
_cell.angle_beta   90.00
_cell.angle_gamma   90.00
#
_symmetry.space_group_name_H-M   'P 1'
#
loop_
_entity.id
_entity.type
_entity.pdbx_description
1 polymer ?
#
loop_
_entity_poly.entity_id
_entity_poly.type
_entity_poly.pdbx_seq_one_letter_code
_entity_poly.pdbx_strand_id
1 'polypeptide(L)'
;LKRKLEEKTVNPMDFLKHLKDPIGRTRSAVRAADYLETTLKLLRRKLHLSGKQRFNVTDLLSRRQKEMISKGTGCDYQTRSIKCPERDFYRTITGECNNRNHSHLGSSNRAFARWLPAVYEDGVSVPRGASEGKRYNGFPLPLVRKVSNEIAHTANENVTADQQLSLVFMHWGQWVNHDIDLAPASGEGASLELQCHTSCAFKPPCFPIKFPADDPRMLSSDTCMPFVQSASVCSPRTFRREQLNAATSFIDASTVYGSDDPLARSLRNLTSQLGLMAVNQDFTDAGLELLPFENTTHSICVLTNKSANIPCFKAGDKRVTENLGLSAMHTLFVREHNRLATELRKLNPHWDGEKLYQESRKIVIAINQIITYRDYLPLLLAEETSKWIPLYSGYNEKVDPRASNVFSLAFRFGHTSVQPFVSRLNESFQPLGSFSHVPLHLTFCAPWRIVMEGGIDPLIRGMVVDHAKLMKQNQLLVEELQNHLFEQIEVMGLDLGAMNMQRGRDHGLPGYNAWRGFCGLSQPQTVEELSEVLGNPKLAKKFMDVYGTPYNIDLWIGAVAEPVVPQGRVGPLLSCIIGTQFRNLRDGDRFWWENPGVFTPQQLQALRKISVSRVICDNTHITKIPRDVFKINTYPEDFTDCQEIDVLDLSSWKDE
;
A
#
# COMPACT_ATOMS: atom_id res chain seq x y z
N LEU A 1 2.83 -14.02 -17.98
CA LEU A 1 1.67 -14.47 -17.18
C LEU A 1 0.68 -15.28 -18.00
N LYS A 2 0.05 -14.72 -19.05
CA LYS A 2 -0.88 -15.47 -19.94
C LYS A 2 -0.35 -16.85 -20.37
N ARG A 3 0.86 -16.88 -20.95
CA ARG A 3 1.53 -18.14 -21.33
C ARG A 3 1.70 -19.12 -20.16
N LYS A 4 2.10 -18.65 -18.98
CA LYS A 4 2.22 -19.51 -17.77
C LYS A 4 0.88 -20.04 -17.27
N LEU A 5 -0.18 -19.24 -17.40
CA LEU A 5 -1.55 -19.66 -17.07
C LEU A 5 -2.01 -20.77 -18.02
N GLU A 6 -1.71 -20.64 -19.31
CA GLU A 6 -1.95 -21.67 -20.33
C GLU A 6 -1.11 -22.93 -20.09
N GLU A 7 0.17 -22.77 -19.76
CA GLU A 7 1.14 -23.85 -19.52
C GLU A 7 1.04 -24.48 -18.11
N LYS A 8 0.23 -23.91 -17.21
CA LYS A 8 0.08 -24.32 -15.79
C LYS A 8 1.39 -24.31 -15.00
N THR A 9 2.25 -23.31 -15.24
CA THR A 9 3.56 -23.14 -14.58
C THR A 9 3.60 -21.91 -13.65
N VAL A 10 2.46 -21.59 -13.04
CA VAL A 10 2.29 -20.40 -12.20
C VAL A 10 2.86 -20.63 -10.80
N ASN A 11 3.59 -19.66 -10.28
CA ASN A 11 4.20 -19.73 -8.96
C ASN A 11 3.79 -18.54 -8.06
N PRO A 12 4.14 -18.53 -6.76
CA PRO A 12 3.73 -17.48 -5.82
C PRO A 12 4.10 -16.05 -6.25
N MET A 13 5.20 -15.88 -6.99
CA MET A 13 5.59 -14.56 -7.52
C MET A 13 4.67 -14.08 -8.65
N ASP A 14 3.98 -14.96 -9.36
CA ASP A 14 3.02 -14.56 -10.38
C ASP A 14 1.76 -13.91 -9.77
N PHE A 15 1.35 -14.30 -8.55
CA PHE A 15 0.30 -13.60 -7.78
C PHE A 15 0.74 -12.19 -7.40
N LEU A 16 1.93 -12.06 -6.82
CA LEU A 16 2.47 -10.75 -6.48
C LEU A 16 2.65 -9.87 -7.73
N LYS A 17 3.10 -10.47 -8.84
CA LYS A 17 3.22 -9.78 -10.13
C LYS A 17 1.87 -9.30 -10.62
N HIS A 18 0.82 -10.13 -10.54
CA HIS A 18 -0.53 -9.71 -10.89
C HIS A 18 -0.96 -8.45 -10.12
N LEU A 19 -0.77 -8.43 -8.80
CA LEU A 19 -1.13 -7.31 -7.93
C LEU A 19 -0.32 -6.03 -8.19
N LYS A 20 0.90 -6.13 -8.73
CA LYS A 20 1.83 -5.01 -8.94
C LYS A 20 2.11 -4.65 -10.41
N ASP A 21 1.54 -5.41 -11.35
CA ASP A 21 1.79 -5.23 -12.78
C ASP A 21 1.18 -3.90 -13.25
N PRO A 22 1.94 -3.05 -13.96
CA PRO A 22 1.44 -1.77 -14.40
C PRO A 22 0.36 -1.91 -15.50
N ILE A 23 -0.71 -1.13 -15.37
CA ILE A 23 -1.84 -1.05 -16.31
C ILE A 23 -2.01 0.38 -16.83
N GLY A 24 -2.86 0.57 -17.85
CA GLY A 24 -3.27 1.89 -18.31
C GLY A 24 -2.11 2.88 -18.50
N ARG A 25 -2.24 4.07 -17.90
CA ARG A 25 -1.21 5.13 -17.95
C ARG A 25 0.07 4.76 -17.19
N THR A 26 -0.03 3.99 -16.11
CA THR A 26 1.13 3.49 -15.37
C THR A 26 2.05 2.66 -16.26
N ARG A 27 1.48 1.78 -17.09
CA ARG A 27 2.27 0.98 -18.04
C ARG A 27 3.08 1.85 -19.01
N SER A 28 2.46 2.91 -19.53
CA SER A 28 3.14 3.86 -20.41
C SER A 28 4.26 4.62 -19.69
N ALA A 29 4.04 5.04 -18.45
CA ALA A 29 5.05 5.72 -17.64
C ALA A 29 6.25 4.82 -17.31
N VAL A 30 5.98 3.57 -16.87
CA VAL A 30 7.02 2.56 -16.61
C VAL A 30 7.82 2.25 -17.87
N ARG A 31 7.15 2.02 -19.01
CA ARG A 31 7.82 1.75 -20.28
C ARG A 31 8.73 2.89 -20.72
N ALA A 32 8.29 4.14 -20.54
CA ALA A 32 9.10 5.30 -20.87
C ALA A 32 10.37 5.39 -20.01
N ALA A 33 10.26 5.09 -18.71
CA ALA A 33 11.39 5.04 -17.80
C ALA A 33 12.36 3.89 -18.15
N ASP A 34 11.84 2.70 -18.46
CA ASP A 34 12.65 1.54 -18.87
C ASP A 34 13.44 1.83 -20.16
N TYR A 35 12.83 2.53 -21.12
CA TYR A 35 13.51 2.98 -22.35
C TYR A 35 14.58 4.01 -22.08
N LEU A 36 14.34 4.96 -21.16
CA LEU A 36 15.37 5.91 -20.73
C LEU A 36 16.55 5.19 -20.07
N GLU A 37 16.30 4.31 -19.12
CA GLU A 37 17.35 3.56 -18.41
C GLU A 37 18.18 2.69 -19.37
N THR A 38 17.52 2.00 -20.30
CA THR A 38 18.16 1.21 -21.36
C THR A 38 19.02 2.08 -22.27
N THR A 39 18.51 3.24 -22.69
CA THR A 39 19.24 4.18 -23.55
C THR A 39 20.51 4.69 -22.84
N LEU A 40 20.40 5.09 -21.57
CA LEU A 40 21.54 5.57 -20.79
C LEU A 40 22.58 4.47 -20.57
N LYS A 41 22.15 3.22 -20.34
CA LYS A 41 23.04 2.06 -20.22
C LYS A 41 23.80 1.77 -21.51
N LEU A 42 23.13 1.84 -22.67
CA LEU A 42 23.77 1.66 -23.97
C LEU A 42 24.75 2.80 -24.29
N LEU A 43 24.39 4.04 -23.99
CA LEU A 43 25.28 5.19 -24.12
C LEU A 43 26.52 5.03 -23.24
N ARG A 44 26.37 4.57 -21.99
CA ARG A 44 27.51 4.30 -21.09
C ARG A 44 28.49 3.29 -21.68
N ARG A 45 27.97 2.22 -22.32
CA ARG A 45 28.79 1.19 -22.98
C ARG A 45 29.48 1.72 -24.23
N LYS A 46 28.81 2.55 -25.03
CA LYS A 46 29.38 3.13 -26.25
C LYS A 46 30.41 4.22 -25.98
N LEU A 47 30.16 5.05 -24.97
CA LEU A 47 31.05 6.12 -24.52
C LEU A 47 32.21 5.57 -23.66
N HIS A 48 32.68 4.34 -23.91
CA HIS A 48 33.89 3.80 -23.27
C HIS A 48 35.09 4.70 -23.60
N LEU A 49 35.22 5.80 -22.85
CA LEU A 49 36.39 6.65 -22.79
C LEU A 49 37.49 5.77 -22.20
N SER A 50 38.57 5.59 -22.96
CA SER A 50 39.79 4.93 -22.54
C SER A 50 40.39 5.65 -21.32
N GLY A 51 39.87 5.34 -20.13
CA GLY A 51 40.27 6.00 -18.88
C GLY A 51 39.44 5.52 -17.69
N LYS A 52 40.10 5.14 -16.60
CA LYS A 52 39.52 4.58 -15.37
C LYS A 52 38.67 5.58 -14.52
N GLN A 53 38.14 6.66 -15.10
CA GLN A 53 37.31 7.61 -14.35
C GLN A 53 35.83 7.23 -14.43
N ARG A 54 35.18 7.16 -13.26
CA ARG A 54 33.72 7.10 -13.16
C ARG A 54 33.15 8.42 -13.67
N PHE A 55 32.35 8.38 -14.72
CA PHE A 55 31.61 9.53 -15.24
C PHE A 55 30.11 9.23 -15.22
N ASN A 56 29.30 10.28 -15.07
CA ASN A 56 27.87 10.20 -15.32
C ASN A 56 27.64 10.50 -16.80
N VAL A 57 27.01 9.56 -17.52
CA VAL A 57 26.69 9.69 -18.96
C VAL A 57 26.02 11.02 -19.25
N THR A 58 25.22 11.49 -18.30
CA THR A 58 24.34 12.63 -18.51
C THR A 58 25.05 13.97 -18.37
N ASP A 59 26.21 14.00 -17.70
CA ASP A 59 27.08 15.18 -17.67
C ASP A 59 27.74 15.40 -19.04
N LEU A 60 27.88 14.34 -19.84
CA LEU A 60 28.44 14.39 -21.19
C LEU A 60 27.41 14.72 -22.28
N LEU A 61 26.12 14.71 -21.95
CA LEU A 61 25.05 14.98 -22.92
C LEU A 61 24.70 16.49 -22.93
N SER A 62 24.75 17.09 -24.10
CA SER A 62 24.21 18.44 -24.33
C SER A 62 22.70 18.49 -24.02
N ARG A 63 22.19 19.69 -23.75
CA ARG A 63 20.75 19.93 -23.53
C ARG A 63 19.89 19.36 -24.67
N ARG A 64 20.29 19.58 -25.92
CA ARG A 64 19.58 19.08 -27.12
C ARG A 64 19.55 17.54 -27.18
N GLN A 65 20.64 16.87 -26.79
CA GLN A 65 20.67 15.40 -26.72
C GLN A 65 19.77 14.86 -25.62
N LYS A 66 19.73 15.52 -24.45
CA LYS A 66 18.82 15.16 -23.35
C LYS A 66 17.35 15.30 -23.76
N GLU A 67 17.00 16.39 -24.45
CA GLU A 67 15.65 16.62 -24.98
C GLU A 67 15.27 15.57 -26.03
N MET A 68 16.19 15.24 -26.95
CA MET A 68 15.98 14.20 -27.96
C MET A 68 15.76 12.81 -27.35
N ILE A 69 16.56 12.44 -26.34
CA ILE A 69 16.38 11.18 -25.61
C ILE A 69 15.03 11.20 -24.89
N SER A 70 14.71 12.27 -24.16
CA SER A 70 13.45 12.39 -23.42
C SER A 70 12.22 12.24 -24.33
N LYS A 71 12.27 12.83 -25.54
CA LYS A 71 11.22 12.68 -26.55
C LYS A 71 11.18 11.27 -27.14
N GLY A 72 12.34 10.70 -27.46
CA GLY A 72 12.45 9.35 -28.03
C GLY A 72 11.99 8.25 -27.08
N THR A 73 12.13 8.45 -25.77
CA THR A 73 11.68 7.49 -24.75
C THR A 73 10.25 7.73 -24.27
N GLY A 74 9.62 8.86 -24.62
CA GLY A 74 8.29 9.25 -24.14
C GLY A 74 8.27 9.87 -22.73
N CYS A 75 9.44 10.24 -22.20
CA CYS A 75 9.57 10.90 -20.89
C CYS A 75 9.12 12.38 -20.91
N ASP A 76 9.13 13.01 -22.07
CA ASP A 76 8.61 14.38 -22.27
C ASP A 76 7.11 14.48 -21.98
N TYR A 77 6.33 13.48 -22.42
CA TYR A 77 4.90 13.41 -22.15
C TYR A 77 4.61 13.36 -20.65
N GLN A 78 5.41 12.59 -19.90
CA GLN A 78 5.30 12.53 -18.45
C GLN A 78 5.58 13.90 -17.85
N THR A 79 6.62 14.61 -18.28
CA THR A 79 7.06 15.86 -17.63
C THR A 79 6.40 17.13 -18.15
N ARG A 80 5.41 17.01 -19.05
CA ARG A 80 4.70 18.15 -19.65
C ARG A 80 3.99 19.01 -18.60
N SER A 81 4.05 20.34 -18.74
CA SER A 81 3.27 21.26 -17.91
C SER A 81 1.76 21.07 -18.13
N ILE A 82 1.00 21.04 -17.04
CA ILE A 82 -0.47 21.00 -17.10
C ILE A 82 -1.01 22.41 -16.89
N LYS A 83 -1.96 22.83 -17.72
CA LYS A 83 -2.73 24.04 -17.48
C LYS A 83 -3.98 23.67 -16.69
N CYS A 84 -4.03 24.09 -15.43
CA CYS A 84 -5.18 23.82 -14.58
C CYS A 84 -6.37 24.72 -14.96
N PRO A 85 -7.62 24.22 -14.84
CA PRO A 85 -8.81 25.05 -14.98
C PRO A 85 -8.78 26.22 -13.98
N GLU A 86 -9.31 27.38 -14.36
CA GLU A 86 -9.40 28.54 -13.45
C GLU A 86 -10.32 28.27 -12.26
N ARG A 87 -11.37 27.46 -12.49
CA ARG A 87 -12.33 27.03 -11.49
C ARG A 87 -12.56 25.53 -11.61
N ASP A 88 -12.37 24.83 -10.50
CA ASP A 88 -12.60 23.41 -10.36
C ASP A 88 -13.18 23.11 -8.96
N PHE A 89 -14.29 22.37 -8.91
CA PHE A 89 -15.01 22.05 -7.67
C PHE A 89 -14.72 20.64 -7.16
N TYR A 90 -14.20 19.78 -8.03
CA TYR A 90 -13.91 18.38 -7.73
C TYR A 90 -12.46 18.06 -8.03
N ARG A 91 -11.93 17.08 -7.30
CA ARG A 91 -10.62 16.50 -7.57
C ARG A 91 -10.61 15.83 -8.93
N THR A 92 -9.50 15.95 -9.65
CA THR A 92 -9.22 15.08 -10.79
C THR A 92 -9.06 13.62 -10.31
N ILE A 93 -9.20 12.65 -11.21
CA ILE A 93 -8.92 11.24 -10.89
C ILE A 93 -7.42 11.01 -10.70
N THR A 94 -6.58 11.76 -11.41
CA THR A 94 -5.12 11.62 -11.39
C THR A 94 -4.45 12.34 -10.22
N GLY A 95 -5.19 13.16 -9.44
CA GLY A 95 -4.64 14.06 -8.42
C GLY A 95 -3.94 15.30 -9.00
N GLU A 96 -3.88 15.44 -10.32
CA GLU A 96 -3.32 16.63 -10.98
C GLU A 96 -4.14 17.88 -10.61
N CYS A 97 -3.47 19.03 -10.62
CA CYS A 97 -4.04 20.35 -10.32
C CYS A 97 -4.54 20.55 -8.89
N ASN A 98 -4.27 19.64 -7.94
CA ASN A 98 -4.47 19.93 -6.52
C ASN A 98 -3.66 21.17 -6.11
N ASN A 99 -2.35 21.14 -6.35
CA ASN A 99 -1.49 22.32 -6.23
C ASN A 99 -1.49 23.10 -7.55
N ARG A 100 -1.95 24.36 -7.53
CA ARG A 100 -2.09 25.19 -8.74
C ARG A 100 -0.75 25.69 -9.28
N ASN A 101 0.25 25.87 -8.40
CA ASN A 101 1.59 26.31 -8.79
C ASN A 101 2.44 25.13 -9.33
N HIS A 102 2.24 23.94 -8.78
CA HIS A 102 2.94 22.71 -9.15
C HIS A 102 1.92 21.60 -9.45
N SER A 103 1.35 21.62 -10.65
CA SER A 103 0.20 20.79 -11.05
C SER A 103 0.35 19.27 -10.91
N HIS A 104 1.59 18.76 -10.82
CA HIS A 104 1.90 17.33 -10.68
C HIS A 104 2.10 16.88 -9.24
N LEU A 105 2.07 17.81 -8.30
CA LEU A 105 2.45 17.54 -6.93
C LEU A 105 1.34 16.74 -6.23
N GLY A 106 1.64 15.47 -5.92
CA GLY A 106 0.72 14.49 -5.35
C GLY A 106 -0.04 13.65 -6.38
N SER A 107 0.17 13.89 -7.68
CA SER A 107 -0.52 13.15 -8.73
C SER A 107 0.02 11.73 -8.90
N SER A 108 -0.80 10.84 -9.46
CA SER A 108 -0.41 9.47 -9.78
C SER A 108 0.64 9.40 -10.88
N ASN A 109 1.35 8.27 -10.93
CA ASN A 109 2.42 7.97 -11.89
C ASN A 109 3.61 8.94 -11.83
N ARG A 110 3.93 9.42 -10.62
CA ARG A 110 5.04 10.34 -10.33
C ARG A 110 6.07 9.72 -9.40
N ALA A 111 7.21 10.39 -9.26
CA ALA A 111 8.22 9.96 -8.31
C ALA A 111 7.71 10.11 -6.88
N PHE A 112 8.01 9.14 -6.03
CA PHE A 112 7.95 9.35 -4.58
C PHE A 112 8.78 10.57 -4.15
N ALA A 113 8.37 11.22 -3.07
CA ALA A 113 9.19 12.26 -2.45
C ALA A 113 10.45 11.65 -1.80
N ARG A 114 11.57 12.38 -1.85
CA ARG A 114 12.82 12.03 -1.15
C ARG A 114 13.06 13.03 -0.02
N TRP A 115 12.93 12.58 1.22
CA TRP A 115 13.28 13.39 2.40
C TRP A 115 14.77 13.31 2.75
N LEU A 116 15.40 12.18 2.40
CA LEU A 116 16.85 12.01 2.42
C LEU A 116 17.34 11.57 1.02
N PRO A 117 18.58 11.91 0.64
CA PRO A 117 19.18 11.43 -0.60
C PRO A 117 19.22 9.89 -0.69
N ALA A 118 19.00 9.35 -1.88
CA ALA A 118 19.10 7.91 -2.13
C ALA A 118 20.54 7.41 -1.96
N VAL A 119 20.69 6.21 -1.39
CA VAL A 119 21.95 5.52 -1.13
C VAL A 119 22.02 4.22 -1.95
N TYR A 120 22.60 4.33 -3.14
CA TYR A 120 22.88 3.21 -4.03
C TYR A 120 24.38 2.85 -4.02
N GLU A 121 24.71 1.61 -4.35
CA GLU A 121 26.09 1.09 -4.41
C GLU A 121 27.01 1.86 -5.33
N ASP A 122 26.47 2.28 -6.48
CA ASP A 122 27.15 3.05 -7.51
C ASP A 122 26.77 4.53 -7.49
N GLY A 123 25.99 4.94 -6.48
CA GLY A 123 25.45 6.28 -6.33
C GLY A 123 24.28 6.62 -7.27
N VAL A 124 23.82 5.66 -8.09
CA VAL A 124 22.84 5.91 -9.16
C VAL A 124 21.63 4.97 -9.09
N SER A 125 21.83 3.65 -9.20
CA SER A 125 20.72 2.70 -9.33
C SER A 125 20.99 1.28 -8.83
N VAL A 126 22.24 0.90 -8.59
CA VAL A 126 22.56 -0.46 -8.11
C VAL A 126 22.22 -0.57 -6.61
N PRO A 127 21.26 -1.44 -6.21
CA PRO A 127 20.87 -1.60 -4.80
C PRO A 127 22.04 -2.01 -3.92
N ARG A 128 22.01 -1.61 -2.64
CA ARG A 128 22.95 -2.13 -1.64
C ARG A 128 22.78 -3.63 -1.45
N GLY A 129 23.90 -4.36 -1.46
CA GLY A 129 23.93 -5.82 -1.33
C GLY A 129 23.78 -6.56 -2.66
N ALA A 130 23.78 -5.85 -3.79
CA ALA A 130 23.79 -6.46 -5.11
C ALA A 130 25.19 -7.02 -5.47
N SER A 131 26.27 -6.32 -5.06
CA SER A 131 27.64 -6.80 -5.26
C SER A 131 28.07 -7.69 -4.09
N GLU A 132 28.36 -8.95 -4.38
CA GLU A 132 28.78 -9.93 -3.38
C GLU A 132 30.11 -9.54 -2.72
N GLY A 133 30.19 -9.72 -1.39
CA GLY A 133 31.37 -9.37 -0.59
C GLY A 133 31.62 -7.88 -0.38
N LYS A 134 30.83 -6.99 -1.01
CA LYS A 134 30.96 -5.53 -0.79
C LYS A 134 30.59 -5.16 0.65
N ARG A 135 31.48 -4.39 1.28
CA ARG A 135 31.32 -3.92 2.66
C ARG A 135 30.70 -2.52 2.71
N TYR A 136 29.91 -2.30 3.74
CA TYR A 136 29.26 -1.05 4.12
C TYR A 136 29.61 -0.82 5.57
N ASN A 137 30.19 0.34 5.88
CA ASN A 137 30.62 0.65 7.25
C ASN A 137 31.49 -0.47 7.87
N GLY A 138 32.37 -1.08 7.07
CA GLY A 138 33.27 -2.17 7.51
C GLY A 138 32.72 -3.59 7.43
N PHE A 139 31.41 -3.79 7.22
CA PHE A 139 30.75 -5.11 7.24
C PHE A 139 29.96 -5.42 5.96
N PRO A 140 29.87 -6.68 5.52
CA PRO A 140 28.93 -7.06 4.46
C PRO A 140 27.48 -6.88 4.96
N LEU A 141 26.55 -6.52 4.07
CA LEU A 141 25.13 -6.56 4.43
C LEU A 141 24.65 -8.01 4.54
N PRO A 142 23.81 -8.34 5.53
CA PRO A 142 23.28 -9.69 5.68
C PRO A 142 22.30 -10.03 4.56
N LEU A 143 22.13 -11.33 4.33
CA LEU A 143 21.01 -11.83 3.54
C LEU A 143 19.71 -11.49 4.26
N VAL A 144 18.77 -10.84 3.56
CA VAL A 144 17.51 -10.39 4.18
C VAL A 144 16.66 -11.55 4.70
N ARG A 145 16.77 -12.75 4.12
CA ARG A 145 16.12 -13.96 4.63
C ARG A 145 16.73 -14.42 5.95
N LYS A 146 18.06 -14.32 6.12
CA LYS A 146 18.73 -14.59 7.40
C LYS A 146 18.21 -13.66 8.51
N VAL A 147 18.09 -12.37 8.20
CA VAL A 147 17.50 -11.39 9.15
C VAL A 147 16.06 -11.77 9.49
N SER A 148 15.26 -12.17 8.49
CA SER A 148 13.87 -12.61 8.69
C SER A 148 13.79 -13.82 9.65
N ASN A 149 14.63 -14.84 9.43
CA ASN A 149 14.69 -16.04 10.25
C ASN A 149 15.11 -15.75 11.70
N GLU A 150 16.14 -14.93 11.90
CA GLU A 150 16.74 -14.72 13.24
C GLU A 150 16.03 -13.67 14.10
N ILE A 151 15.41 -12.68 13.44
CA ILE A 151 14.83 -11.49 14.09
C ILE A 151 13.31 -11.43 13.94
N ALA A 152 12.76 -11.66 12.74
CA ALA A 152 11.36 -11.38 12.47
C ALA A 152 10.40 -12.51 12.84
N HIS A 153 10.88 -13.75 12.90
CA HIS A 153 10.05 -14.95 12.98
C HIS A 153 9.15 -15.04 14.21
N THR A 154 7.90 -15.46 13.97
CA THR A 154 6.89 -15.81 14.99
C THR A 154 6.12 -17.04 14.52
N ALA A 155 6.19 -18.14 15.27
CA ALA A 155 5.33 -19.29 15.03
C ALA A 155 3.85 -18.93 15.30
N ASN A 156 2.92 -19.51 14.53
CA ASN A 156 1.50 -19.14 14.58
C ASN A 156 0.88 -19.34 15.98
N GLU A 157 1.28 -20.40 16.70
CA GLU A 157 0.83 -20.71 18.07
C GLU A 157 1.35 -19.74 19.13
N ASN A 158 2.39 -18.95 18.82
CA ASN A 158 3.01 -18.01 19.74
C ASN A 158 2.50 -16.57 19.57
N VAL A 159 1.54 -16.34 18.67
CA VAL A 159 1.03 -14.99 18.37
C VAL A 159 0.25 -14.44 19.58
N THR A 160 0.67 -13.26 20.07
CA THR A 160 -0.11 -12.53 21.08
C THR A 160 -1.17 -11.64 20.42
N ALA A 161 -2.41 -11.72 20.88
CA ALA A 161 -3.49 -10.81 20.52
C ALA A 161 -3.35 -9.42 21.19
N ASP A 162 -3.66 -8.35 20.46
CA ASP A 162 -3.77 -6.99 20.97
C ASP A 162 -5.02 -6.86 21.85
N GLN A 163 -4.87 -6.41 23.08
CA GLN A 163 -5.99 -6.35 24.04
C GLN A 163 -6.81 -5.06 23.94
N GLN A 164 -6.46 -4.14 23.04
CA GLN A 164 -7.17 -2.87 22.89
C GLN A 164 -7.68 -2.63 21.46
N LEU A 165 -7.05 -3.23 20.44
CA LEU A 165 -7.39 -2.99 19.04
C LEU A 165 -7.93 -4.24 18.34
N SER A 166 -9.06 -4.08 17.65
CA SER A 166 -9.65 -5.11 16.80
C SER A 166 -8.87 -5.27 15.49
N LEU A 167 -9.21 -6.31 14.74
CA LEU A 167 -8.65 -6.55 13.42
C LEU A 167 -9.06 -5.49 12.38
N VAL A 168 -10.14 -4.71 12.63
CA VAL A 168 -10.49 -3.53 11.81
C VAL A 168 -9.34 -2.52 11.76
N PHE A 169 -8.60 -2.34 12.86
CA PHE A 169 -7.42 -1.46 12.88
C PHE A 169 -6.37 -1.87 11.84
N MET A 170 -6.06 -3.16 11.75
CA MET A 170 -5.09 -3.67 10.79
C MET A 170 -5.57 -3.46 9.35
N HIS A 171 -6.82 -3.83 9.05
CA HIS A 171 -7.38 -3.69 7.71
C HIS A 171 -7.55 -2.23 7.28
N TRP A 172 -7.93 -1.33 8.20
CA TRP A 172 -8.00 0.10 7.90
C TRP A 172 -6.62 0.69 7.58
N GLY A 173 -5.58 0.26 8.30
CA GLY A 173 -4.20 0.62 7.97
C GLY A 173 -3.81 0.20 6.55
N GLN A 174 -4.14 -1.03 6.15
CA GLN A 174 -3.91 -1.50 4.78
C GLN A 174 -4.71 -0.69 3.75
N TRP A 175 -6.00 -0.44 4.03
CA TRP A 175 -6.90 0.34 3.18
C TRP A 175 -6.36 1.74 2.90
N VAL A 176 -5.94 2.47 3.94
CA VAL A 176 -5.36 3.80 3.83
C VAL A 176 -4.02 3.77 3.10
N ASN A 177 -3.17 2.77 3.36
CA ASN A 177 -1.91 2.59 2.63
C ASN A 177 -2.14 2.47 1.11
N HIS A 178 -3.18 1.71 0.73
CA HIS A 178 -3.47 1.45 -0.68
C HIS A 178 -4.02 2.68 -1.41
N ASP A 179 -4.55 3.66 -0.67
CA ASP A 179 -4.99 4.95 -1.21
C ASP A 179 -3.80 5.90 -1.46
N ILE A 180 -2.71 5.76 -0.70
CA ILE A 180 -1.57 6.70 -0.71
C ILE A 180 -0.44 6.25 -1.64
N ASP A 181 -0.14 4.94 -1.67
CA ASP A 181 0.96 4.45 -2.49
C ASP A 181 0.80 3.07 -3.14
N LEU A 182 1.39 2.98 -4.32
CA LEU A 182 1.62 1.75 -5.07
C LEU A 182 2.91 1.89 -5.88
N ALA A 183 3.97 1.19 -5.48
CA ALA A 183 5.16 1.01 -6.30
C ALA A 183 4.99 -0.22 -7.22
N PRO A 184 4.75 -0.04 -8.54
CA PRO A 184 4.60 -1.17 -9.44
C PRO A 184 5.94 -1.87 -9.67
N ALA A 185 5.89 -3.12 -10.12
CA ALA A 185 7.09 -3.83 -10.56
C ALA A 185 7.62 -3.24 -11.88
N SER A 186 8.94 -3.26 -12.09
CA SER A 186 9.52 -2.90 -13.40
C SER A 186 9.01 -3.86 -14.47
N GLY A 187 8.72 -3.37 -15.67
CA GLY A 187 8.26 -4.21 -16.76
C GLY A 187 9.40 -5.07 -17.32
N GLU A 188 9.09 -6.29 -17.77
CA GLU A 188 9.99 -7.12 -18.62
C GLU A 188 10.18 -6.49 -20.03
N GLY A 189 9.75 -5.24 -20.25
CA GLY A 189 9.49 -4.62 -21.55
C GLY A 189 10.70 -4.30 -22.44
N ALA A 190 11.93 -4.63 -22.01
CA ALA A 190 13.13 -4.51 -22.84
C ALA A 190 13.82 -5.86 -23.14
N SER A 191 13.46 -6.94 -22.44
CA SER A 191 13.97 -8.28 -22.73
C SER A 191 12.91 -9.31 -22.37
N LEU A 192 12.22 -9.81 -23.41
CA LEU A 192 11.28 -10.95 -23.32
C LEU A 192 11.91 -12.22 -22.71
N GLU A 193 13.23 -12.24 -22.53
CA GLU A 193 14.02 -13.40 -22.09
C GLU A 193 14.38 -13.38 -20.59
N LEU A 194 14.15 -12.29 -19.85
CA LEU A 194 14.62 -12.21 -18.46
C LEU A 194 13.64 -12.88 -17.48
N GLN A 195 13.95 -14.12 -17.10
CA GLN A 195 13.20 -14.89 -16.11
C GLN A 195 13.85 -14.76 -14.72
N CYS A 196 13.32 -13.88 -13.86
CA CYS A 196 13.90 -13.68 -12.51
C CYS A 196 13.79 -14.90 -11.56
N HIS A 197 13.19 -16.00 -12.01
CA HIS A 197 13.04 -17.24 -11.24
C HIS A 197 14.10 -18.30 -11.60
N THR A 198 14.91 -18.10 -12.65
CA THR A 198 15.88 -19.10 -13.13
C THR A 198 17.31 -18.84 -12.67
N SER A 199 17.58 -17.69 -12.05
CA SER A 199 18.93 -17.32 -11.62
C SER A 199 18.92 -16.51 -10.34
N CYS A 200 19.82 -16.86 -9.43
CA CYS A 200 20.07 -16.10 -8.20
C CYS A 200 21.10 -14.98 -8.36
N ALA A 201 21.54 -14.71 -9.59
CA ALA A 201 22.42 -13.59 -9.88
C ALA A 201 21.62 -12.28 -10.00
N PHE A 202 22.17 -11.20 -9.45
CA PHE A 202 21.63 -9.87 -9.69
C PHE A 202 21.81 -9.48 -11.17
N LYS A 203 20.70 -9.33 -11.88
CA LYS A 203 20.64 -8.89 -13.28
C LYS A 203 19.40 -8.02 -13.43
N PRO A 204 19.52 -6.67 -13.39
CA PRO A 204 18.37 -5.78 -13.46
C PRO A 204 17.40 -6.13 -14.61
N PRO A 205 16.08 -6.20 -14.35
CA PRO A 205 15.41 -5.82 -13.10
C PRO A 205 15.30 -6.92 -12.02
N CYS A 206 15.97 -8.06 -12.17
CA CYS A 206 15.98 -9.15 -11.18
C CYS A 206 16.97 -8.87 -10.04
N PHE A 207 16.47 -8.90 -8.79
CA PHE A 207 17.26 -8.75 -7.57
C PHE A 207 16.89 -9.81 -6.52
N PRO A 208 17.14 -11.10 -6.81
CA PRO A 208 16.64 -12.24 -6.05
C PRO A 208 17.13 -12.25 -4.59
N ILE A 209 16.33 -12.84 -3.72
CA ILE A 209 16.63 -13.00 -2.29
C ILE A 209 17.28 -14.36 -2.08
N LYS A 210 18.59 -14.38 -1.81
CA LYS A 210 19.34 -15.61 -1.53
C LYS A 210 18.95 -16.18 -0.15
N PHE A 211 18.91 -17.51 -0.07
CA PHE A 211 18.77 -18.24 1.19
C PHE A 211 20.12 -18.35 1.92
N PRO A 212 20.15 -18.30 3.26
CA PRO A 212 21.31 -18.76 4.00
C PRO A 212 21.48 -20.29 3.88
N ALA A 213 22.70 -20.79 4.09
CA ALA A 213 23.07 -22.18 3.82
C ALA A 213 22.34 -23.21 4.70
N ASP A 214 21.85 -22.77 5.85
CA ASP A 214 21.09 -23.54 6.84
C ASP A 214 19.57 -23.35 6.72
N ASP A 215 19.08 -22.60 5.72
CA ASP A 215 17.64 -22.40 5.54
C ASP A 215 16.96 -23.72 5.11
N PRO A 216 15.93 -24.18 5.83
CA PRO A 216 15.23 -25.42 5.49
C PRO A 216 14.53 -25.36 4.12
N ARG A 217 14.31 -24.17 3.57
CA ARG A 217 13.70 -23.98 2.25
C ARG A 217 14.71 -24.00 1.10
N MET A 218 16.01 -24.08 1.41
CA MET A 218 17.05 -24.16 0.38
C MET A 218 17.14 -25.61 -0.16
N LEU A 219 16.44 -25.87 -1.26
CA LEU A 219 16.41 -27.20 -1.90
C LEU A 219 17.71 -27.55 -2.63
N SER A 220 18.45 -26.54 -3.09
CA SER A 220 19.76 -26.65 -3.75
C SER A 220 20.56 -25.36 -3.57
N SER A 221 21.86 -25.39 -3.86
CA SER A 221 22.75 -24.21 -3.75
C SER A 221 22.35 -23.03 -4.64
N ASP A 222 21.60 -23.29 -5.72
CA ASP A 222 21.11 -22.28 -6.66
C ASP A 222 19.64 -21.89 -6.40
N THR A 223 19.10 -22.24 -5.22
CA THR A 223 17.74 -21.87 -4.83
C THR A 223 17.69 -20.45 -4.24
N CYS A 224 16.76 -19.62 -4.69
CA CYS A 224 16.49 -18.29 -4.12
C CYS A 224 15.03 -17.87 -4.35
N MET A 225 14.53 -16.93 -3.55
CA MET A 225 13.23 -16.33 -3.82
C MET A 225 13.34 -15.28 -4.94
N PRO A 226 12.47 -15.29 -5.96
CA PRO A 226 12.51 -14.29 -7.01
C PRO A 226 12.12 -12.93 -6.45
N PHE A 227 12.75 -11.87 -6.93
CA PHE A 227 12.35 -10.51 -6.60
C PHE A 227 12.64 -9.60 -7.79
N VAL A 228 11.64 -8.79 -8.15
CA VAL A 228 11.70 -7.82 -9.24
C VAL A 228 11.74 -6.42 -8.65
N GLN A 229 12.71 -5.62 -9.10
CA GLN A 229 12.87 -4.23 -8.71
C GLN A 229 11.63 -3.40 -9.04
N SER A 230 11.29 -2.45 -8.18
CA SER A 230 10.20 -1.50 -8.41
C SER A 230 10.50 -0.63 -9.62
N ALA A 231 9.48 -0.31 -10.41
CA ALA A 231 9.64 0.51 -11.61
C ALA A 231 10.19 1.90 -11.28
N SER A 232 11.05 2.41 -12.16
CA SER A 232 11.59 3.76 -12.07
C SER A 232 10.68 4.79 -12.74
N VAL A 233 10.91 6.06 -12.45
CA VAL A 233 10.40 7.19 -13.24
C VAL A 233 11.45 7.72 -14.21
N CYS A 234 11.00 8.46 -15.20
CA CYS A 234 11.87 9.33 -15.98
C CYS A 234 12.47 10.43 -15.08
N SER A 235 13.78 10.36 -14.80
CA SER A 235 14.50 11.44 -14.10
C SER A 235 15.51 12.13 -15.04
N PRO A 236 15.06 13.07 -15.91
CA PRO A 236 15.94 13.71 -16.88
C PRO A 236 16.90 14.74 -16.27
N ARG A 237 16.78 15.06 -14.97
CA ARG A 237 17.63 16.04 -14.28
C ARG A 237 18.72 15.38 -13.46
N THR A 238 18.36 14.44 -12.58
CA THR A 238 19.32 13.81 -11.66
C THR A 238 19.86 12.50 -12.19
N PHE A 239 19.11 11.84 -13.07
CA PHE A 239 19.44 10.51 -13.63
C PHE A 239 19.74 9.43 -12.58
N ARG A 240 19.38 9.69 -11.31
CA ARG A 240 19.35 8.69 -10.25
C ARG A 240 18.02 7.95 -10.32
N ARG A 241 18.04 6.67 -9.92
CA ARG A 241 16.84 5.84 -9.88
C ARG A 241 15.89 6.38 -8.82
N GLU A 242 14.71 6.78 -9.26
CA GLU A 242 13.60 7.15 -8.39
C GLU A 242 12.42 6.25 -8.73
N GLN A 243 11.74 5.73 -7.72
CA GLN A 243 10.61 4.82 -7.92
C GLN A 243 9.33 5.59 -8.21
N LEU A 244 8.49 4.98 -9.05
CA LEU A 244 7.18 5.51 -9.40
C LEU A 244 6.14 5.14 -8.33
N ASN A 245 5.35 6.11 -7.90
CA ASN A 245 4.07 5.89 -7.22
C ASN A 245 2.94 5.90 -8.27
N ALA A 246 2.23 4.80 -8.42
CA ALA A 246 1.11 4.65 -9.35
C ALA A 246 -0.23 5.13 -8.78
N ALA A 247 -0.32 5.35 -7.46
CA ALA A 247 -1.48 5.91 -6.79
C ALA A 247 -1.39 7.45 -6.71
N THR A 248 -2.52 8.13 -6.52
CA THR A 248 -2.54 9.49 -5.96
C THR A 248 -1.93 9.48 -4.56
N SER A 249 -1.31 10.58 -4.12
CA SER A 249 -0.77 10.64 -2.75
C SER A 249 -1.81 11.03 -1.70
N PHE A 250 -2.93 11.62 -2.13
CA PHE A 250 -3.97 12.11 -1.24
C PHE A 250 -4.80 10.96 -0.68
N ILE A 251 -5.45 11.18 0.47
CA ILE A 251 -6.53 10.30 0.91
C ILE A 251 -7.79 10.74 0.16
N ASP A 252 -7.97 10.20 -1.05
CA ASP A 252 -9.03 10.56 -1.99
C ASP A 252 -9.83 9.36 -2.53
N ALA A 253 -9.81 8.25 -1.77
CA ALA A 253 -10.54 7.03 -2.06
C ALA A 253 -10.26 6.51 -3.48
N SER A 254 -9.03 6.69 -3.96
CA SER A 254 -8.52 6.12 -5.21
C SER A 254 -8.59 4.59 -5.21
N THR A 255 -8.64 3.95 -4.03
CA THR A 255 -8.97 2.53 -3.86
C THR A 255 -10.34 2.15 -4.44
N VAL A 256 -11.30 3.08 -4.43
CA VAL A 256 -12.64 2.93 -5.00
C VAL A 256 -12.69 3.47 -6.43
N TYR A 257 -12.13 4.66 -6.66
CA TYR A 257 -12.36 5.42 -7.90
C TYR A 257 -11.25 5.27 -8.95
N GLY A 258 -10.10 4.71 -8.59
CA GLY A 258 -8.93 4.59 -9.45
C GLY A 258 -8.07 5.85 -9.47
N SER A 259 -6.84 5.67 -9.96
CA SER A 259 -5.83 6.74 -10.12
C SER A 259 -5.55 7.10 -11.59
N ASP A 260 -6.35 6.59 -12.52
CA ASP A 260 -6.29 6.94 -13.95
C ASP A 260 -7.69 7.03 -14.58
N ASP A 261 -7.87 7.98 -15.52
CA ASP A 261 -9.20 8.27 -16.10
C ASP A 261 -9.83 7.05 -16.82
N PRO A 262 -9.09 6.24 -17.61
CA PRO A 262 -9.66 5.05 -18.23
C PRO A 262 -10.21 4.03 -17.24
N LEU A 263 -9.46 3.73 -16.16
CA LEU A 263 -9.90 2.82 -15.11
C LEU A 263 -11.12 3.39 -14.39
N ALA A 264 -11.05 4.64 -13.94
CA ALA A 264 -12.16 5.31 -13.27
C ALA A 264 -13.45 5.29 -14.08
N ARG A 265 -13.35 5.60 -15.38
CA ARG A 265 -14.51 5.51 -16.30
C ARG A 265 -15.06 4.09 -16.41
N SER A 266 -14.18 3.09 -16.43
CA SER A 266 -14.56 1.68 -16.55
C SER A 266 -15.12 1.06 -15.26
N LEU A 267 -15.03 1.77 -14.13
CA LEU A 267 -15.59 1.39 -12.83
C LEU A 267 -16.96 2.04 -12.59
N ARG A 268 -17.41 2.92 -13.49
CA ARG A 268 -18.71 3.59 -13.40
C ARG A 268 -19.77 2.83 -14.17
N ASN A 269 -20.99 2.85 -13.66
CA ASN A 269 -22.16 2.47 -14.43
C ASN A 269 -22.57 3.67 -15.30
N LEU A 270 -22.23 3.60 -16.58
CA LEU A 270 -22.53 4.64 -17.57
C LEU A 270 -23.82 4.36 -18.37
N THR A 271 -24.56 3.29 -18.05
CA THR A 271 -25.81 2.95 -18.76
C THR A 271 -27.00 3.76 -18.26
N SER A 272 -26.87 4.44 -17.13
CA SER A 272 -27.89 5.30 -16.53
C SER A 272 -27.33 6.66 -16.09
N GLN A 273 -28.22 7.62 -15.82
CA GLN A 273 -27.87 8.94 -15.26
C GLN A 273 -27.95 8.95 -13.72
N LEU A 274 -27.72 7.80 -13.08
CA LEU A 274 -27.81 7.66 -11.62
C LEU A 274 -26.47 7.89 -10.92
N GLY A 275 -25.37 8.05 -11.67
CA GLY A 275 -24.04 8.30 -11.12
C GLY A 275 -23.44 7.14 -10.34
N LEU A 276 -23.93 5.91 -10.56
CA LEU A 276 -23.52 4.72 -9.82
C LEU A 276 -22.15 4.17 -10.26
N MET A 277 -21.51 3.41 -9.37
CA MET A 277 -20.41 2.52 -9.69
C MET A 277 -20.93 1.23 -10.34
N ALA A 278 -20.10 0.61 -11.18
CA ALA A 278 -20.38 -0.68 -11.77
C ALA A 278 -20.30 -1.78 -10.70
N VAL A 279 -21.18 -2.77 -10.81
CA VAL A 279 -21.31 -3.88 -9.87
C VAL A 279 -21.36 -5.21 -10.61
N ASN A 280 -21.12 -6.30 -9.90
CA ASN A 280 -21.20 -7.64 -10.44
C ASN A 280 -22.59 -7.93 -11.01
N GLN A 281 -22.65 -8.58 -12.17
CA GLN A 281 -23.89 -8.94 -12.84
C GLN A 281 -24.26 -10.42 -12.66
N ASP A 282 -23.29 -11.24 -12.25
CA ASP A 282 -23.43 -12.69 -12.15
C ASP A 282 -23.74 -13.14 -10.71
N PHE A 283 -23.24 -12.39 -9.72
CA PHE A 283 -23.36 -12.73 -8.31
C PHE A 283 -23.76 -11.52 -7.45
N THR A 284 -24.57 -11.80 -6.44
CA THR A 284 -24.93 -10.87 -5.36
C THR A 284 -24.63 -11.51 -4.02
N ASP A 285 -24.44 -10.68 -3.00
CA ASP A 285 -24.26 -11.08 -1.61
C ASP A 285 -25.58 -10.90 -0.86
N ALA A 286 -26.41 -11.95 -0.83
CA ALA A 286 -27.75 -11.92 -0.25
C ALA A 286 -28.61 -10.71 -0.74
N GLY A 287 -28.50 -10.36 -2.01
CA GLY A 287 -29.20 -9.23 -2.63
C GLY A 287 -28.44 -7.90 -2.64
N LEU A 288 -27.33 -7.79 -1.91
CA LEU A 288 -26.42 -6.64 -1.96
C LEU A 288 -25.37 -6.81 -3.05
N GLU A 289 -24.84 -5.70 -3.54
CA GLU A 289 -23.93 -5.69 -4.67
C GLU A 289 -22.54 -6.24 -4.31
N LEU A 290 -21.91 -6.91 -5.29
CA LEU A 290 -20.50 -7.29 -5.26
C LEU A 290 -19.71 -6.47 -6.27
N LEU A 291 -18.39 -6.43 -6.10
CA LEU A 291 -17.49 -5.80 -7.07
C LEU A 291 -17.56 -6.52 -8.42
N PRO A 292 -17.44 -5.80 -9.54
CA PRO A 292 -17.35 -6.42 -10.86
C PRO A 292 -16.08 -7.28 -10.93
N PHE A 293 -16.11 -8.32 -11.76
CA PHE A 293 -14.92 -9.10 -12.06
C PHE A 293 -14.00 -8.38 -13.04
N GLU A 294 -12.73 -8.73 -13.03
CA GLU A 294 -11.82 -8.35 -14.11
C GLU A 294 -12.24 -9.02 -15.43
N ASN A 295 -12.17 -8.27 -16.53
CA ASN A 295 -12.49 -8.77 -17.86
C ASN A 295 -11.22 -9.37 -18.51
N THR A 296 -10.72 -10.47 -17.95
CA THR A 296 -9.55 -11.19 -18.48
C THR A 296 -9.93 -12.63 -18.83
N THR A 297 -9.45 -13.13 -19.96
CA THR A 297 -9.71 -14.51 -20.40
C THR A 297 -9.09 -15.57 -19.48
N HIS A 298 -8.10 -15.20 -18.67
CA HIS A 298 -7.39 -16.07 -17.75
C HIS A 298 -7.03 -15.29 -16.48
N SER A 299 -7.96 -15.24 -15.52
CA SER A 299 -7.73 -14.65 -14.20
C SER A 299 -6.84 -15.55 -13.35
N ILE A 300 -5.90 -14.96 -12.60
CA ILE A 300 -5.03 -15.72 -11.69
C ILE A 300 -5.79 -16.24 -10.47
N CYS A 301 -6.86 -15.56 -10.05
CA CYS A 301 -7.66 -15.96 -8.88
C CYS A 301 -8.38 -17.30 -9.10
N VAL A 302 -8.66 -17.67 -10.35
CA VAL A 302 -9.24 -18.98 -10.71
C VAL A 302 -8.32 -20.13 -10.31
N LEU A 303 -7.01 -19.91 -10.23
CA LEU A 303 -6.05 -20.95 -9.83
C LEU A 303 -6.18 -21.34 -8.35
N THR A 304 -6.69 -20.43 -7.51
CA THR A 304 -6.87 -20.68 -6.08
C THR A 304 -8.00 -21.70 -5.82
N ASN A 305 -8.99 -21.77 -6.71
CA ASN A 305 -10.00 -22.81 -6.75
C ASN A 305 -10.57 -22.95 -8.17
N LYS A 306 -10.05 -23.92 -8.91
CA LYS A 306 -10.44 -24.17 -10.32
C LYS A 306 -11.89 -24.60 -10.47
N SER A 307 -12.44 -25.30 -9.49
CA SER A 307 -13.81 -25.78 -9.51
C SER A 307 -14.81 -24.63 -9.33
N ALA A 308 -14.50 -23.67 -8.47
CA ALA A 308 -15.33 -22.49 -8.28
C ALA A 308 -15.26 -21.51 -9.47
N ASN A 309 -14.10 -21.44 -10.14
CA ASN A 309 -13.89 -20.65 -11.36
C ASN A 309 -14.27 -19.15 -11.20
N ILE A 310 -13.95 -18.56 -10.05
CA ILE A 310 -14.25 -17.15 -9.76
C ILE A 310 -13.06 -16.25 -10.13
N PRO A 311 -13.23 -15.26 -11.03
CA PRO A 311 -12.17 -14.31 -11.37
C PRO A 311 -11.82 -13.33 -10.24
N CYS A 312 -10.71 -12.62 -10.38
CA CYS A 312 -10.36 -11.54 -9.44
C CYS A 312 -11.41 -10.41 -9.50
N PHE A 313 -11.63 -9.74 -8.37
CA PHE A 313 -12.43 -8.52 -8.36
C PHE A 313 -11.69 -7.37 -9.04
N LYS A 314 -12.46 -6.43 -9.56
CA LYS A 314 -11.97 -5.20 -10.19
C LYS A 314 -12.43 -4.00 -9.36
N ALA A 315 -11.47 -3.17 -8.94
CA ALA A 315 -11.72 -1.93 -8.19
C ALA A 315 -10.76 -0.82 -8.64
N GLY A 316 -10.77 0.31 -7.92
CA GLY A 316 -9.86 1.44 -8.16
C GLY A 316 -8.39 1.10 -7.91
N ASP A 317 -8.11 0.23 -6.94
CA ASP A 317 -6.78 -0.30 -6.68
C ASP A 317 -6.64 -1.75 -7.15
N LYS A 318 -5.48 -2.07 -7.73
CA LYS A 318 -5.21 -3.39 -8.32
C LYS A 318 -5.01 -4.49 -7.28
N ARG A 319 -4.71 -4.14 -6.03
CA ARG A 319 -4.49 -5.09 -4.93
C ARG A 319 -5.79 -5.48 -4.23
N VAL A 320 -6.96 -5.09 -4.74
CA VAL A 320 -8.28 -5.40 -4.15
C VAL A 320 -8.45 -6.84 -3.69
N THR A 321 -7.92 -7.80 -4.45
CA THR A 321 -8.04 -9.23 -4.17
C THR A 321 -6.80 -9.80 -3.45
N GLU A 322 -5.94 -8.94 -2.89
CA GLU A 322 -4.76 -9.39 -2.13
C GLU A 322 -5.19 -10.28 -0.96
N ASN A 323 -6.14 -9.86 -0.13
CA ASN A 323 -6.77 -10.70 0.90
C ASN A 323 -8.28 -10.42 1.04
N LEU A 324 -9.00 -11.29 1.74
CA LEU A 324 -10.47 -11.23 1.83
C LEU A 324 -11.00 -10.00 2.58
N GLY A 325 -10.36 -9.61 3.70
CA GLY A 325 -10.78 -8.43 4.46
C GLY A 325 -10.65 -7.14 3.65
N LEU A 326 -9.57 -7.01 2.86
CA LEU A 326 -9.41 -5.91 1.92
C LEU A 326 -10.51 -5.91 0.85
N SER A 327 -10.80 -7.05 0.22
CA SER A 327 -11.91 -7.17 -0.75
C SER A 327 -13.27 -6.80 -0.13
N ALA A 328 -13.50 -7.16 1.14
CA ALA A 328 -14.70 -6.77 1.86
C ALA A 328 -14.79 -5.25 2.05
N MET A 329 -13.70 -4.57 2.42
CA MET A 329 -13.66 -3.11 2.51
C MET A 329 -13.91 -2.42 1.16
N HIS A 330 -13.30 -2.90 0.07
CA HIS A 330 -13.58 -2.37 -1.27
C HIS A 330 -15.07 -2.51 -1.63
N THR A 331 -15.67 -3.67 -1.34
CA THR A 331 -17.09 -3.92 -1.58
C THR A 331 -17.96 -2.95 -0.77
N LEU A 332 -17.65 -2.78 0.52
CA LEU A 332 -18.35 -1.89 1.44
C LEU A 332 -18.38 -0.44 0.92
N PHE A 333 -17.24 0.09 0.46
CA PHE A 333 -17.18 1.47 -0.01
C PHE A 333 -17.77 1.70 -1.41
N VAL A 334 -17.84 0.65 -2.26
CA VAL A 334 -18.62 0.72 -3.51
C VAL A 334 -20.12 0.75 -3.21
N ARG A 335 -20.60 -0.05 -2.25
CA ARG A 335 -21.98 0.01 -1.77
C ARG A 335 -22.31 1.40 -1.20
N GLU A 336 -21.41 1.96 -0.38
CA GLU A 336 -21.62 3.28 0.21
C GLU A 336 -21.73 4.38 -0.86
N HIS A 337 -20.90 4.31 -1.91
CA HIS A 337 -21.05 5.23 -3.05
C HIS A 337 -22.43 5.13 -3.71
N ASN A 338 -22.89 3.91 -4.01
CA ASN A 338 -24.17 3.69 -4.70
C ASN A 338 -25.36 4.11 -3.82
N ARG A 339 -25.28 3.85 -2.51
CA ARG A 339 -26.26 4.31 -1.52
C ARG A 339 -26.35 5.84 -1.53
N LEU A 340 -25.21 6.53 -1.40
CA LEU A 340 -25.13 8.00 -1.43
C LEU A 340 -25.67 8.57 -2.75
N ALA A 341 -25.29 8.00 -3.90
CA ALA A 341 -25.78 8.46 -5.21
C ALA A 341 -27.29 8.31 -5.33
N THR A 342 -27.85 7.21 -4.81
CA THR A 342 -29.30 6.96 -4.79
C THR A 342 -30.04 7.97 -3.91
N GLU A 343 -29.55 8.23 -2.70
CA GLU A 343 -30.17 9.20 -1.78
C GLU A 343 -30.04 10.64 -2.29
N LEU A 344 -28.89 11.02 -2.85
CA LEU A 344 -28.72 12.32 -3.49
C LEU A 344 -29.61 12.49 -4.73
N ARG A 345 -29.87 11.43 -5.49
CA ARG A 345 -30.82 11.47 -6.63
C ARG A 345 -32.26 11.70 -6.18
N LYS A 346 -32.65 11.16 -5.02
CA LYS A 346 -33.97 11.40 -4.41
C LYS A 346 -34.07 12.84 -3.93
N LEU A 347 -33.01 13.35 -3.30
CA LEU A 347 -32.96 14.71 -2.75
C LEU A 347 -32.91 15.79 -3.84
N ASN A 348 -32.14 15.53 -4.91
CA ASN A 348 -31.91 16.44 -6.03
C ASN A 348 -32.28 15.78 -7.37
N PRO A 349 -33.58 15.71 -7.72
CA PRO A 349 -33.99 14.99 -8.92
C PRO A 349 -33.49 15.57 -10.25
N HIS A 350 -32.98 16.79 -10.23
CA HIS A 350 -32.46 17.53 -11.38
C HIS A 350 -30.95 17.30 -11.62
N TRP A 351 -30.22 16.68 -10.69
CA TRP A 351 -28.81 16.36 -10.89
C TRP A 351 -28.62 15.25 -11.92
N ASP A 352 -27.64 15.42 -12.80
CA ASP A 352 -27.23 14.41 -13.77
C ASP A 352 -26.30 13.36 -13.15
N GLY A 353 -25.97 12.32 -13.95
CA GLY A 353 -25.12 11.23 -13.47
C GLY A 353 -23.69 11.65 -13.13
N GLU A 354 -23.16 12.73 -13.71
CA GLU A 354 -21.81 13.21 -13.38
C GLU A 354 -21.81 13.94 -12.03
N LYS A 355 -22.78 14.82 -11.79
CA LYS A 355 -22.93 15.54 -10.53
C LYS A 355 -23.16 14.55 -9.38
N LEU A 356 -24.03 13.56 -9.55
CA LEU A 356 -24.27 12.51 -8.55
C LEU A 356 -22.99 11.72 -8.25
N TYR A 357 -22.27 11.27 -9.27
CA TYR A 357 -21.02 10.56 -9.10
C TYR A 357 -19.98 11.40 -8.33
N GLN A 358 -19.81 12.67 -8.68
CA GLN A 358 -18.80 13.53 -8.06
C GLN A 358 -19.16 13.92 -6.62
N GLU A 359 -20.43 14.21 -6.31
CA GLU A 359 -20.86 14.52 -4.94
C GLU A 359 -20.76 13.29 -4.03
N SER A 360 -21.22 12.11 -4.50
CA SER A 360 -21.03 10.85 -3.77
C SER A 360 -19.55 10.54 -3.55
N ARG A 361 -18.72 10.69 -4.60
CA ARG A 361 -17.26 10.55 -4.49
C ARG A 361 -16.68 11.49 -3.44
N LYS A 362 -17.06 12.75 -3.46
CA LYS A 362 -16.58 13.78 -2.52
C LYS A 362 -16.96 13.45 -1.07
N ILE A 363 -18.16 12.94 -0.82
CA ILE A 363 -18.60 12.49 0.52
C ILE A 363 -17.81 11.26 0.97
N VAL A 364 -17.65 10.23 0.12
CA VAL A 364 -16.83 9.04 0.45
C VAL A 364 -15.39 9.42 0.76
N ILE A 365 -14.82 10.39 0.04
CA ILE A 365 -13.49 10.93 0.33
C ILE A 365 -13.45 11.54 1.73
N ALA A 366 -14.42 12.38 2.07
CA ALA A 366 -14.50 12.98 3.41
C ALA A 366 -14.64 11.92 4.51
N ILE A 367 -15.45 10.88 4.30
CA ILE A 367 -15.59 9.74 5.22
C ILE A 367 -14.22 9.10 5.48
N ASN A 368 -13.45 8.81 4.43
CA ASN A 368 -12.11 8.22 4.53
C ASN A 368 -11.12 9.12 5.27
N GLN A 369 -11.14 10.42 4.97
CA GLN A 369 -10.31 11.43 5.64
C GLN A 369 -10.65 11.54 7.13
N ILE A 370 -11.94 11.63 7.48
CA ILE A 370 -12.39 11.78 8.86
C ILE A 370 -12.01 10.54 9.67
N ILE A 371 -12.38 9.34 9.23
CA ILE A 371 -12.07 8.11 9.96
C ILE A 371 -10.57 7.96 10.17
N THR A 372 -9.76 8.25 9.14
CA THR A 372 -8.31 8.10 9.23
C THR A 372 -7.69 9.04 10.27
N TYR A 373 -8.06 10.32 10.28
CA TYR A 373 -7.44 11.31 11.16
C TYR A 373 -8.08 11.39 12.54
N ARG A 374 -9.37 11.09 12.67
CA ARG A 374 -10.10 11.13 13.95
C ARG A 374 -9.99 9.82 14.71
N ASP A 375 -10.08 8.68 14.03
CA ASP A 375 -10.27 7.38 14.69
C ASP A 375 -8.99 6.52 14.62
N TYR A 376 -8.36 6.43 13.43
CA TYR A 376 -7.22 5.52 13.23
C TYR A 376 -5.88 6.08 13.73
N LEU A 377 -5.50 7.27 13.27
CA LEU A 377 -4.18 7.86 13.58
C LEU A 377 -3.94 8.09 15.08
N PRO A 378 -4.94 8.53 15.88
CA PRO A 378 -4.78 8.64 17.32
C PRO A 378 -4.53 7.30 18.02
N LEU A 379 -5.09 6.19 17.52
CA LEU A 379 -4.81 4.85 18.07
C LEU A 379 -3.41 4.36 17.68
N LEU A 380 -2.91 4.77 16.51
CA LEU A 380 -1.58 4.42 16.02
C LEU A 380 -0.46 5.19 16.76
N LEU A 381 -0.60 6.50 16.86
CA LEU A 381 0.43 7.42 17.35
C LEU A 381 0.23 7.81 18.83
N ALA A 382 -0.97 7.62 19.38
CA ALA A 382 -1.34 7.99 20.75
C ALA A 382 -0.91 9.43 21.09
N GLU A 383 -0.13 9.62 22.16
CA GLU A 383 0.33 10.92 22.64
C GLU A 383 1.23 11.66 21.63
N GLU A 384 1.88 10.94 20.71
CA GLU A 384 2.70 11.54 19.65
C GLU A 384 1.84 12.17 18.53
N THR A 385 0.53 11.91 18.49
CA THR A 385 -0.37 12.45 17.45
C THR A 385 -0.32 13.96 17.38
N SER A 386 -0.54 14.65 18.50
CA SER A 386 -0.59 16.13 18.54
C SER A 386 0.76 16.78 18.19
N LYS A 387 1.86 16.07 18.42
CA LYS A 387 3.22 16.53 18.11
C LYS A 387 3.49 16.49 16.61
N TRP A 388 3.13 15.39 15.94
CA TRP A 388 3.43 15.23 14.51
C TRP A 388 2.32 15.72 13.60
N ILE A 389 1.07 15.66 14.07
CA ILE A 389 -0.16 16.05 13.37
C ILE A 389 -0.89 17.07 14.26
N PRO A 390 -0.39 18.32 14.38
CA PRO A 390 -1.06 19.36 15.15
C PRO A 390 -2.43 19.69 14.54
N LEU A 391 -3.25 20.47 15.26
CA LEU A 391 -4.55 20.93 14.76
C LEU A 391 -4.43 21.58 13.38
N TYR A 392 -5.40 21.31 12.52
CA TYR A 392 -5.41 21.83 11.15
C TYR A 392 -5.50 23.36 11.15
N SER A 393 -4.61 24.00 10.39
CA SER A 393 -4.51 25.47 10.29
C SER A 393 -4.89 26.02 8.91
N GLY A 394 -5.40 25.16 8.02
CA GLY A 394 -5.74 25.51 6.64
C GLY A 394 -4.77 24.93 5.61
N TYR A 395 -5.19 24.96 4.35
CA TYR A 395 -4.39 24.50 3.22
C TYR A 395 -3.14 25.39 3.02
N ASN A 396 -2.00 24.76 2.80
CA ASN A 396 -0.74 25.43 2.50
C ASN A 396 -0.12 24.88 1.20
N GLU A 397 -0.19 25.69 0.14
CA GLU A 397 0.34 25.34 -1.19
C GLU A 397 1.87 25.13 -1.25
N LYS A 398 2.61 25.48 -0.20
CA LYS A 398 4.07 25.24 -0.10
C LYS A 398 4.41 23.87 0.48
N VAL A 399 3.45 23.18 1.09
CA VAL A 399 3.63 21.81 1.60
C VAL A 399 3.70 20.85 0.42
N ASP A 400 4.57 19.84 0.52
CA ASP A 400 4.70 18.78 -0.47
C ASP A 400 3.85 17.55 -0.04
N PRO A 401 2.60 17.40 -0.54
CA PRO A 401 1.76 16.24 -0.27
C PRO A 401 2.16 14.95 -1.00
N ARG A 402 3.32 14.86 -1.67
CA ARG A 402 3.73 13.58 -2.26
C ARG A 402 3.96 12.54 -1.17
N ALA A 403 3.51 11.31 -1.42
CA ALA A 403 3.94 10.15 -0.64
C ALA A 403 5.47 10.04 -0.75
N SER A 404 6.15 9.98 0.40
CA SER A 404 7.60 9.82 0.44
C SER A 404 8.01 8.37 0.26
N ASN A 405 9.20 8.16 -0.31
CA ASN A 405 9.71 6.82 -0.54
C ASN A 405 9.88 6.05 0.79
N VAL A 406 10.31 6.77 1.83
CA VAL A 406 10.45 6.22 3.19
C VAL A 406 9.11 5.81 3.79
N PHE A 407 8.04 6.58 3.55
CA PHE A 407 6.70 6.23 4.03
C PHE A 407 6.22 4.90 3.44
N SER A 408 6.44 4.66 2.14
CA SER A 408 6.08 3.40 1.45
C SER A 408 6.68 2.13 2.10
N LEU A 409 7.72 2.29 2.93
CA LEU A 409 8.29 1.23 3.75
C LEU A 409 7.93 1.35 5.23
N ALA A 410 7.92 2.55 5.81
CA ALA A 410 7.60 2.77 7.21
C ALA A 410 6.15 2.35 7.55
N PHE A 411 5.20 2.63 6.66
CA PHE A 411 3.79 2.30 6.86
C PHE A 411 3.50 0.79 6.72
N ARG A 412 4.50 0.00 6.28
CA ARG A 412 4.47 -1.47 6.33
C ARG A 412 4.66 -2.03 7.74
N PHE A 413 4.66 -1.19 8.79
CA PHE A 413 4.55 -1.67 10.17
C PHE A 413 3.29 -2.54 10.33
N GLY A 414 2.21 -2.24 9.59
CA GLY A 414 0.96 -3.01 9.65
C GLY A 414 1.14 -4.52 9.42
N HIS A 415 2.17 -4.95 8.69
CA HIS A 415 2.49 -6.37 8.53
C HIS A 415 2.77 -7.09 9.85
N THR A 416 3.24 -6.39 10.88
CA THR A 416 3.47 -6.97 12.22
C THR A 416 2.20 -7.07 13.07
N SER A 417 1.06 -6.59 12.55
CA SER A 417 -0.26 -6.64 13.19
C SER A 417 -1.25 -7.63 12.55
N VAL A 418 -0.81 -8.36 11.52
CA VAL A 418 -1.62 -9.34 10.80
C VAL A 418 -1.75 -10.65 11.60
N GLN A 419 -2.98 -11.17 11.68
CA GLN A 419 -3.27 -12.46 12.29
C GLN A 419 -2.98 -13.63 11.32
N PRO A 420 -2.61 -14.83 11.82
CA PRO A 420 -2.33 -15.98 10.98
C PRO A 420 -3.58 -16.67 10.40
N PHE A 421 -4.78 -16.27 10.83
CA PHE A 421 -6.03 -16.86 10.36
C PHE A 421 -7.04 -15.77 10.03
N VAL A 422 -7.94 -16.09 9.10
CA VAL A 422 -9.09 -15.25 8.75
C VAL A 422 -10.34 -15.90 9.31
N SER A 423 -10.98 -15.22 10.27
CA SER A 423 -12.18 -15.73 10.91
C SER A 423 -13.45 -15.33 10.18
N ARG A 424 -14.49 -16.17 10.33
CA ARG A 424 -15.84 -15.90 9.85
C ARG A 424 -16.86 -16.26 10.90
N LEU A 425 -17.71 -15.29 11.20
CA LEU A 425 -18.70 -15.42 12.26
C LEU A 425 -20.12 -15.31 11.70
N ASN A 426 -21.03 -16.12 12.27
CA ASN A 426 -22.45 -16.07 11.95
C ASN A 426 -23.14 -14.83 12.57
N GLU A 427 -24.45 -14.71 12.40
CA GLU A 427 -25.27 -13.59 12.89
C GLU A 427 -25.24 -13.42 14.42
N SER A 428 -24.96 -14.49 15.17
CA SER A 428 -24.80 -14.47 16.62
C SER A 428 -23.34 -14.29 17.06
N PHE A 429 -22.47 -13.85 16.14
CA PHE A 429 -21.02 -13.67 16.35
C PHE A 429 -20.30 -14.94 16.81
N GLN A 430 -20.83 -16.12 16.44
CA GLN A 430 -20.21 -17.41 16.72
C GLN A 430 -19.46 -17.95 15.49
N PRO A 431 -18.39 -18.75 15.69
CA PRO A 431 -17.65 -19.40 14.60
C PRO A 431 -18.55 -20.13 13.59
N LEU A 432 -18.42 -19.81 12.30
CA LEU A 432 -19.15 -20.45 11.20
C LEU A 432 -18.60 -21.86 10.84
N GLY A 433 -18.63 -22.79 11.79
CA GLY A 433 -18.23 -24.18 11.58
C GLY A 433 -16.80 -24.34 11.05
N SER A 434 -16.60 -25.19 10.03
CA SER A 434 -15.28 -25.47 9.44
C SER A 434 -14.67 -24.29 8.67
N PHE A 435 -15.45 -23.26 8.33
CA PHE A 435 -14.97 -22.06 7.62
C PHE A 435 -14.52 -20.94 8.56
N SER A 436 -14.66 -21.16 9.87
CA SER A 436 -14.47 -20.12 10.89
C SER A 436 -13.02 -19.74 11.16
N HIS A 437 -12.05 -20.53 10.69
CA HIS A 437 -10.64 -20.31 10.98
C HIS A 437 -9.74 -20.80 9.83
N VAL A 438 -9.63 -19.98 8.79
CA VAL A 438 -8.87 -20.35 7.57
C VAL A 438 -7.46 -19.79 7.66
N PRO A 439 -6.39 -20.61 7.49
CA PRO A 439 -5.02 -20.11 7.41
C PRO A 439 -4.89 -19.00 6.38
N LEU A 440 -4.22 -17.91 6.76
CA LEU A 440 -4.14 -16.70 5.95
C LEU A 440 -3.62 -17.00 4.53
N HIS A 441 -2.63 -17.87 4.38
CA HIS A 441 -2.08 -18.21 3.07
C HIS A 441 -3.12 -18.77 2.08
N LEU A 442 -4.18 -19.44 2.56
CA LEU A 442 -5.28 -19.98 1.74
C LEU A 442 -6.37 -18.95 1.37
N THR A 443 -6.16 -17.69 1.75
CA THR A 443 -7.12 -16.60 1.53
C THR A 443 -6.63 -15.54 0.55
N PHE A 444 -5.32 -15.51 0.26
CA PHE A 444 -4.76 -14.60 -0.72
C PHE A 444 -5.34 -14.85 -2.11
N CYS A 445 -5.70 -13.81 -2.86
CA CYS A 445 -6.23 -13.97 -4.23
C CYS A 445 -7.42 -14.93 -4.38
N ALA A 446 -8.22 -15.14 -3.32
CA ALA A 446 -9.27 -16.17 -3.25
C ALA A 446 -10.70 -15.60 -3.19
N PRO A 447 -11.15 -14.78 -4.17
CA PRO A 447 -12.45 -14.11 -4.17
C PRO A 447 -13.62 -15.11 -4.17
N TRP A 448 -13.39 -16.34 -4.61
CA TRP A 448 -14.37 -17.42 -4.54
C TRP A 448 -14.89 -17.65 -3.12
N ARG A 449 -14.08 -17.37 -2.09
CA ARG A 449 -14.49 -17.48 -0.69
C ARG A 449 -15.54 -16.43 -0.30
N ILE A 450 -15.49 -15.23 -0.86
CA ILE A 450 -16.56 -14.24 -0.66
C ILE A 450 -17.82 -14.68 -1.41
N VAL A 451 -17.68 -15.09 -2.67
CA VAL A 451 -18.82 -15.43 -3.53
C VAL A 451 -19.55 -16.70 -3.07
N MET A 452 -18.81 -17.73 -2.62
CA MET A 452 -19.35 -19.07 -2.41
C MET A 452 -19.46 -19.47 -0.93
N GLU A 453 -18.85 -18.72 -0.01
CA GLU A 453 -18.80 -19.09 1.41
C GLU A 453 -19.34 -17.95 2.32
N GLY A 454 -20.41 -17.28 1.87
CA GLY A 454 -21.27 -16.46 2.74
C GLY A 454 -21.10 -14.94 2.66
N GLY A 455 -20.50 -14.40 1.60
CA GLY A 455 -20.44 -12.95 1.39
C GLY A 455 -19.44 -12.21 2.27
N ILE A 456 -19.64 -10.90 2.45
CA ILE A 456 -18.72 -10.07 3.25
C ILE A 456 -19.13 -9.97 4.72
N ASP A 457 -20.38 -10.21 5.07
CA ASP A 457 -20.89 -10.03 6.44
C ASP A 457 -20.14 -10.91 7.46
N PRO A 458 -19.90 -12.22 7.23
CA PRO A 458 -19.15 -13.03 8.17
C PRO A 458 -17.70 -12.58 8.36
N LEU A 459 -17.09 -12.02 7.31
CA LEU A 459 -15.73 -11.46 7.36
C LEU A 459 -15.74 -10.17 8.18
N ILE A 460 -16.72 -9.29 7.98
CA ILE A 460 -16.84 -8.04 8.75
C ILE A 460 -17.08 -8.35 10.23
N ARG A 461 -17.96 -9.29 10.57
CA ARG A 461 -18.13 -9.72 11.97
C ARG A 461 -16.83 -10.26 12.56
N GLY A 462 -16.09 -11.07 11.80
CA GLY A 462 -14.76 -11.54 12.18
C GLY A 462 -13.80 -10.39 12.45
N MET A 463 -13.71 -9.40 11.55
CA MET A 463 -12.84 -8.23 11.74
C MET A 463 -13.18 -7.41 12.99
N VAL A 464 -14.46 -7.30 13.32
CA VAL A 464 -14.97 -6.51 14.45
C VAL A 464 -14.70 -7.20 15.80
N VAL A 465 -14.84 -8.52 15.86
CA VAL A 465 -14.67 -9.31 17.10
C VAL A 465 -13.22 -9.74 17.31
N ASP A 466 -12.52 -10.13 16.24
CA ASP A 466 -11.15 -10.58 16.35
C ASP A 466 -10.21 -9.45 16.74
N HIS A 467 -9.18 -9.84 17.47
CA HIS A 467 -8.11 -8.95 17.88
C HIS A 467 -7.11 -8.75 16.72
N ALA A 468 -6.52 -7.57 16.61
CA ALA A 468 -5.27 -7.44 15.84
C ALA A 468 -4.15 -8.26 16.52
N LYS A 469 -3.10 -8.61 15.78
CA LYS A 469 -1.89 -9.14 16.41
C LYS A 469 -1.12 -8.01 17.11
N LEU A 470 -0.70 -8.23 18.34
CA LEU A 470 0.10 -7.28 19.10
C LEU A 470 1.52 -7.21 18.53
N MET A 471 2.00 -6.00 18.28
CA MET A 471 3.34 -5.76 17.74
C MET A 471 4.37 -5.86 18.86
N LYS A 472 5.10 -6.98 18.91
CA LYS A 472 6.15 -7.23 19.91
C LYS A 472 7.50 -7.50 19.24
N GLN A 473 8.56 -7.05 19.90
CA GLN A 473 9.95 -7.21 19.48
C GLN A 473 10.39 -8.67 19.25
N ASN A 474 9.80 -9.62 19.96
CA ASN A 474 10.08 -11.05 19.83
C ASN A 474 9.01 -11.82 19.03
N GLN A 475 8.04 -11.11 18.46
CA GLN A 475 6.94 -11.66 17.68
C GLN A 475 6.61 -10.68 16.54
N LEU A 476 7.52 -10.46 15.59
CA LEU A 476 7.32 -9.42 14.58
C LEU A 476 6.40 -9.91 13.45
N LEU A 477 6.77 -10.95 12.72
CA LEU A 477 6.05 -11.44 11.55
C LEU A 477 5.58 -12.88 11.77
N VAL A 478 4.30 -13.14 11.45
CA VAL A 478 3.70 -14.47 11.52
C VAL A 478 4.23 -15.37 10.41
N GLU A 479 4.26 -16.68 10.66
CA GLU A 479 4.74 -17.68 9.71
C GLU A 479 3.98 -17.64 8.37
N GLU A 480 2.68 -17.35 8.41
CA GLU A 480 1.85 -17.18 7.21
C GLU A 480 2.38 -16.12 6.22
N LEU A 481 3.04 -15.08 6.72
CA LEU A 481 3.62 -14.01 5.92
C LEU A 481 5.12 -14.21 5.66
N GLN A 482 5.81 -14.96 6.51
CA GLN A 482 7.24 -15.20 6.40
C GLN A 482 7.58 -16.42 5.52
N ASN A 483 6.76 -17.46 5.57
CA ASN A 483 7.03 -18.73 4.91
C ASN A 483 6.00 -19.04 3.81
N HIS A 484 4.73 -18.71 4.05
CA HIS A 484 3.61 -19.16 3.23
C HIS A 484 2.96 -18.07 2.35
N LEU A 485 3.61 -16.92 2.14
CA LEU A 485 3.01 -15.84 1.35
C LEU A 485 2.74 -16.30 -0.10
N PHE A 486 1.46 -16.31 -0.49
CA PHE A 486 0.94 -16.85 -1.76
C PHE A 486 1.22 -18.34 -2.01
N GLU A 487 1.47 -19.12 -0.96
CA GLU A 487 1.64 -20.58 -1.03
C GLU A 487 0.28 -21.29 -1.16
N GLN A 488 -0.33 -21.20 -2.34
CA GLN A 488 -1.65 -21.82 -2.58
C GLN A 488 -1.62 -22.93 -3.63
N ILE A 489 -0.70 -22.83 -4.58
CA ILE A 489 -0.63 -23.71 -5.76
C ILE A 489 0.73 -24.40 -5.90
N GLU A 490 1.71 -23.99 -5.11
CA GLU A 490 3.10 -24.44 -5.17
C GLU A 490 3.61 -24.64 -3.74
N VAL A 491 4.68 -25.43 -3.59
CA VAL A 491 5.22 -25.86 -2.28
C VAL A 491 6.04 -24.77 -1.57
N MET A 492 6.49 -23.73 -2.28
CA MET A 492 7.36 -22.71 -1.69
C MET A 492 6.72 -21.32 -1.74
N GLY A 493 6.18 -20.85 -0.60
CA GLY A 493 5.71 -19.48 -0.43
C GLY A 493 6.80 -18.42 -0.48
N LEU A 494 6.44 -17.15 -0.31
CA LEU A 494 7.39 -16.03 -0.22
C LEU A 494 7.58 -15.58 1.23
N ASP A 495 8.56 -14.70 1.45
CA ASP A 495 8.83 -14.08 2.75
C ASP A 495 8.62 -12.57 2.68
N LEU A 496 7.50 -12.09 3.24
CA LEU A 496 7.15 -10.67 3.22
C LEU A 496 8.18 -9.80 3.95
N GLY A 497 8.75 -10.27 5.07
CA GLY A 497 9.74 -9.54 5.86
C GLY A 497 11.04 -9.36 5.08
N ALA A 498 11.54 -10.45 4.51
CA ALA A 498 12.70 -10.43 3.62
C ALA A 498 12.46 -9.52 2.41
N MET A 499 11.27 -9.56 1.82
CA MET A 499 10.89 -8.69 0.70
C MET A 499 10.81 -7.22 1.08
N ASN A 500 10.36 -6.86 2.29
CA ASN A 500 10.36 -5.47 2.77
C ASN A 500 11.79 -4.93 2.87
N MET A 501 12.72 -5.69 3.46
CA MET A 501 14.14 -5.30 3.55
C MET A 501 14.79 -5.23 2.16
N GLN A 502 14.55 -6.21 1.29
CA GLN A 502 15.05 -6.21 -0.09
C GLN A 502 14.53 -5.00 -0.88
N ARG A 503 13.25 -4.64 -0.69
CA ARG A 503 12.62 -3.45 -1.29
C ARG A 503 13.26 -2.17 -0.79
N GLY A 504 13.62 -2.09 0.49
CA GLY A 504 14.32 -0.92 1.04
C GLY A 504 15.67 -0.70 0.37
N ARG A 505 16.41 -1.78 0.12
CA ARG A 505 17.68 -1.76 -0.62
C ARG A 505 17.48 -1.39 -2.09
N ASP A 506 16.45 -1.96 -2.76
CA ASP A 506 16.06 -1.62 -4.13
C ASP A 506 15.67 -0.14 -4.31
N HIS A 507 14.96 0.40 -3.34
CA HIS A 507 14.56 1.81 -3.31
C HIS A 507 15.71 2.76 -2.93
N GLY A 508 16.90 2.23 -2.62
CA GLY A 508 18.05 3.04 -2.22
C GLY A 508 17.79 3.82 -0.94
N LEU A 509 17.00 3.28 0.00
CA LEU A 509 16.74 3.96 1.26
C LEU A 509 17.99 3.95 2.15
N PRO A 510 18.31 5.08 2.82
CA PRO A 510 19.28 5.11 3.91
C PRO A 510 18.94 4.09 5.01
N GLY A 511 19.96 3.65 5.75
CA GLY A 511 19.79 2.74 6.88
C GLY A 511 19.10 3.39 8.08
N TYR A 512 18.78 2.57 9.08
CA TYR A 512 18.07 2.93 10.30
C TYR A 512 18.57 4.23 10.97
N ASN A 513 19.88 4.35 11.24
CA ASN A 513 20.44 5.52 11.91
C ASN A 513 20.24 6.84 11.15
N ALA A 514 20.28 6.81 9.82
CA ALA A 514 20.07 8.03 9.03
C ALA A 514 18.65 8.58 9.23
N TRP A 515 17.66 7.71 9.37
CA TRP A 515 16.28 8.09 9.65
C TRP A 515 16.06 8.49 11.10
N ARG A 516 16.76 7.86 12.04
CA ARG A 516 16.80 8.36 13.44
C ARG A 516 17.36 9.77 13.51
N GLY A 517 18.46 10.05 12.82
CA GLY A 517 19.03 11.39 12.70
C GLY A 517 18.06 12.41 12.07
N PHE A 518 17.35 12.03 11.00
CA PHE A 518 16.30 12.86 10.40
C PHE A 518 15.20 13.25 11.40
N CYS A 519 14.82 12.33 12.28
CA CYS A 519 13.81 12.54 13.32
C CYS A 519 14.36 13.15 14.63
N GLY A 520 15.64 13.54 14.67
CA GLY A 520 16.28 14.09 15.87
C GLY A 520 16.45 13.07 17.01
N LEU A 521 16.44 11.77 16.70
CA LEU A 521 16.63 10.68 17.66
C LEU A 521 18.12 10.30 17.77
N SER A 522 18.50 9.66 18.88
CA SER A 522 19.85 9.12 19.10
C SER A 522 20.26 8.15 17.98
N GLN A 523 21.54 8.13 17.60
CA GLN A 523 22.07 7.29 16.53
C GLN A 523 23.06 6.27 17.13
N PRO A 524 22.59 5.10 17.60
CA PRO A 524 23.43 4.16 18.32
C PRO A 524 24.58 3.66 17.45
N GLN A 525 25.77 3.56 18.03
CA GLN A 525 26.99 3.10 17.39
C GLN A 525 27.44 1.74 17.94
N THR A 526 27.20 1.50 19.22
CA THR A 526 27.58 0.26 19.91
C THR A 526 26.36 -0.62 20.21
N VAL A 527 26.62 -1.85 20.66
CA VAL A 527 25.55 -2.77 21.07
C VAL A 527 24.84 -2.26 22.33
N GLU A 528 25.56 -1.60 23.24
CA GLU A 528 25.01 -1.01 24.47
C GLU A 528 24.04 0.13 24.14
N GLU A 529 24.45 1.08 23.29
CA GLU A 529 23.60 2.18 22.86
C GLU A 529 22.37 1.67 22.08
N LEU A 530 22.54 0.64 21.25
CA LEU A 530 21.40 0.00 20.56
C LEU A 530 20.48 -0.71 21.56
N SER A 531 21.03 -1.32 22.61
CA SER A 531 20.28 -1.97 23.67
C SER A 531 19.42 -0.97 24.44
N GLU A 532 19.94 0.22 24.72
CA GLU A 532 19.20 1.32 25.33
C GLU A 532 18.06 1.80 24.43
N VAL A 533 18.35 2.03 23.14
CA VAL A 533 17.34 2.46 22.15
C VAL A 533 16.19 1.45 22.02
N LEU A 534 16.53 0.16 21.98
CA LEU A 534 15.52 -0.89 21.85
C LEU A 534 14.87 -1.28 23.19
N GLY A 535 15.45 -0.88 24.33
CA GLY A 535 15.09 -1.44 25.64
C GLY A 535 15.25 -2.96 25.72
N ASN A 536 16.10 -3.54 24.86
CA ASN A 536 16.19 -4.98 24.66
C ASN A 536 17.61 -5.43 24.26
N PRO A 537 18.47 -5.75 25.25
CA PRO A 537 19.86 -6.13 24.99
C PRO A 537 20.02 -7.40 24.16
N LYS A 538 19.11 -8.37 24.32
CA LYS A 538 19.14 -9.62 23.55
C LYS A 538 18.87 -9.36 22.07
N LEU A 539 17.89 -8.52 21.77
CA LEU A 539 17.57 -8.14 20.39
C LEU A 539 18.67 -7.27 19.77
N ALA A 540 19.20 -6.30 20.51
CA ALA A 540 20.33 -5.48 20.06
C ALA A 540 21.54 -6.35 19.69
N LYS A 541 21.86 -7.36 20.51
CA LYS A 541 22.91 -8.33 20.20
C LYS A 541 22.65 -9.08 18.91
N LYS A 542 21.43 -9.60 18.68
CA LYS A 542 21.05 -10.24 17.41
C LYS A 542 21.25 -9.32 16.21
N PHE A 543 20.85 -8.06 16.31
CA PHE A 543 21.10 -7.09 15.24
C PHE A 543 22.59 -6.91 14.96
N MET A 544 23.41 -6.82 16.00
CA MET A 544 24.87 -6.67 15.86
C MET A 544 25.53 -7.93 15.29
N ASP A 545 25.09 -9.12 15.71
CA ASP A 545 25.59 -10.40 15.20
C ASP A 545 25.32 -10.54 13.69
N VAL A 546 24.19 -10.01 13.20
CA VAL A 546 23.77 -10.13 11.79
C VAL A 546 24.25 -8.96 10.92
N TYR A 547 24.23 -7.72 11.40
CA TYR A 547 24.58 -6.53 10.62
C TYR A 547 25.99 -5.99 10.86
N GLY A 548 26.64 -6.40 11.96
CA GLY A 548 27.94 -5.91 12.42
C GLY A 548 27.92 -4.50 13.01
N THR A 549 27.03 -3.61 12.54
CA THR A 549 26.90 -2.23 13.03
C THR A 549 25.48 -1.69 12.87
N PRO A 550 24.97 -0.82 13.77
CA PRO A 550 23.63 -0.27 13.65
C PRO A 550 23.42 0.59 12.39
N TYR A 551 24.50 1.16 11.83
CA TYR A 551 24.47 1.94 10.59
C TYR A 551 24.05 1.12 9.35
N ASN A 552 24.18 -0.20 9.42
CA ASN A 552 23.81 -1.11 8.35
C ASN A 552 22.39 -1.67 8.46
N ILE A 553 21.70 -1.48 9.60
CA ILE A 553 20.35 -2.00 9.81
C ILE A 553 19.40 -1.42 8.75
N ASP A 554 18.69 -2.30 8.05
CA ASP A 554 17.68 -1.89 7.08
C ASP A 554 16.53 -1.18 7.80
N LEU A 555 16.01 -0.09 7.21
CA LEU A 555 15.03 0.79 7.85
C LEU A 555 13.84 0.02 8.46
N TRP A 556 13.16 -0.82 7.67
CA TRP A 556 11.91 -1.44 8.09
C TRP A 556 12.10 -2.28 9.36
N ILE A 557 13.07 -3.19 9.37
CA ILE A 557 13.30 -4.08 10.51
C ILE A 557 13.79 -3.34 11.75
N GLY A 558 14.63 -2.30 11.57
CA GLY A 558 15.07 -1.45 12.68
C GLY A 558 13.92 -0.66 13.28
N ALA A 559 13.04 -0.10 12.44
CA ALA A 559 11.95 0.76 12.86
C ALA A 559 10.81 -0.01 13.56
N VAL A 560 10.45 -1.21 13.08
CA VAL A 560 9.42 -2.07 13.74
C VAL A 560 9.95 -2.78 14.98
N ALA A 561 11.27 -2.79 15.19
CA ALA A 561 11.90 -3.33 16.39
C ALA A 561 11.97 -2.32 17.54
N GLU A 562 11.72 -1.03 17.30
CA GLU A 562 11.66 -0.04 18.39
C GLU A 562 10.50 -0.36 19.34
N PRO A 563 10.66 -0.12 20.66
CA PRO A 563 9.55 -0.24 21.58
C PRO A 563 8.46 0.78 21.21
N VAL A 564 7.20 0.35 21.29
CA VAL A 564 6.06 1.22 20.97
C VAL A 564 5.97 2.37 21.98
N VAL A 565 5.54 3.54 21.51
CA VAL A 565 5.26 4.68 22.41
C VAL A 565 4.08 4.35 23.33
N PRO A 566 3.99 4.96 24.52
CA PRO A 566 2.88 4.71 25.44
C PRO A 566 1.52 4.82 24.76
N GLN A 567 0.68 3.78 24.93
CA GLN A 567 -0.65 3.64 24.33
C GLN A 567 -0.71 3.59 22.80
N GLY A 568 0.39 3.88 22.09
CA GLY A 568 0.50 3.81 20.64
C GLY A 568 0.82 2.41 20.14
N ARG A 569 1.11 2.31 18.85
CA ARG A 569 1.37 1.03 18.15
C ARG A 569 2.66 1.00 17.35
N VAL A 570 3.40 2.10 17.37
CA VAL A 570 4.68 2.23 16.70
C VAL A 570 5.69 2.94 17.60
N GLY A 571 6.98 2.72 17.36
CA GLY A 571 8.05 3.39 18.09
C GLY A 571 8.26 4.85 17.68
N PRO A 572 9.16 5.58 18.35
CA PRO A 572 9.44 6.99 18.08
C PRO A 572 9.82 7.30 16.62
N LEU A 573 10.62 6.46 15.97
CA LEU A 573 11.03 6.69 14.58
C LEU A 573 9.86 6.61 13.61
N LEU A 574 9.03 5.57 13.75
CA LEU A 574 7.85 5.41 12.93
C LEU A 574 6.82 6.50 13.23
N SER A 575 6.67 6.93 14.48
CA SER A 575 5.78 8.05 14.85
C SER A 575 6.15 9.33 14.11
N CYS A 576 7.45 9.66 14.05
CA CYS A 576 7.98 10.78 13.29
C CYS A 576 7.68 10.66 11.78
N ILE A 577 8.03 9.53 11.15
CA ILE A 577 7.90 9.37 9.69
C ILE A 577 6.43 9.37 9.28
N ILE A 578 5.61 8.57 9.96
CA ILE A 578 4.19 8.40 9.67
C ILE A 578 3.45 9.72 9.94
N GLY A 579 3.61 10.30 11.13
CA GLY A 579 2.94 11.54 11.49
C GLY A 579 3.34 12.71 10.59
N THR A 580 4.61 12.82 10.20
CA THR A 580 5.07 13.82 9.22
C THR A 580 4.41 13.62 7.85
N GLN A 581 4.30 12.38 7.37
CA GLN A 581 3.64 12.11 6.10
C GLN A 581 2.17 12.52 6.14
N PHE A 582 1.41 12.06 7.14
CA PHE A 582 -0.01 12.38 7.24
C PHE A 582 -0.25 13.88 7.43
N ARG A 583 0.55 14.58 8.22
CA ARG A 583 0.47 16.06 8.27
C ARG A 583 0.64 16.68 6.89
N ASN A 584 1.65 16.25 6.12
CA ASN A 584 1.89 16.80 4.78
C ASN A 584 0.75 16.47 3.79
N LEU A 585 0.16 15.27 3.89
CA LEU A 585 -1.00 14.87 3.08
C LEU A 585 -2.21 15.76 3.38
N ARG A 586 -2.46 16.07 4.66
CA ARG A 586 -3.56 16.96 5.08
C ARG A 586 -3.33 18.42 4.69
N ASP A 587 -2.19 18.96 5.10
CA ASP A 587 -1.92 20.41 4.98
C ASP A 587 -1.63 20.81 3.52
N GLY A 588 -1.14 19.87 2.72
CA GLY A 588 -0.87 20.05 1.29
C GLY A 588 -2.05 19.74 0.36
N ASP A 589 -3.22 19.42 0.90
CA ASP A 589 -4.39 19.04 0.10
C ASP A 589 -5.42 20.18 0.01
N ARG A 590 -5.56 20.79 -1.16
CA ARG A 590 -6.51 21.87 -1.42
C ARG A 590 -7.98 21.45 -1.21
N PHE A 591 -8.27 20.16 -1.32
CA PHE A 591 -9.62 19.62 -1.21
C PHE A 591 -9.84 18.89 0.12
N TRP A 592 -8.95 19.06 1.11
CA TRP A 592 -9.14 18.54 2.47
C TRP A 592 -10.52 18.92 2.99
N TRP A 593 -11.24 17.98 3.61
CA TRP A 593 -12.66 18.16 3.93
C TRP A 593 -12.95 19.38 4.82
N GLU A 594 -12.02 19.79 5.69
CA GLU A 594 -12.17 20.99 6.54
C GLU A 594 -11.72 22.30 5.88
N ASN A 595 -11.13 22.24 4.69
CA ASN A 595 -10.65 23.43 4.00
C ASN A 595 -11.86 24.31 3.58
N PRO A 596 -11.89 25.62 3.91
CA PRO A 596 -13.02 26.48 3.57
C PRO A 596 -13.38 26.45 2.08
N GLY A 597 -14.67 26.29 1.80
CA GLY A 597 -15.20 26.20 0.43
C GLY A 597 -15.23 24.79 -0.15
N VAL A 598 -14.63 23.78 0.50
CA VAL A 598 -14.79 22.38 0.10
C VAL A 598 -16.19 21.88 0.48
N PHE A 599 -16.61 22.05 1.73
CA PHE A 599 -17.97 21.79 2.18
C PHE A 599 -18.57 23.03 2.84
N THR A 600 -19.89 23.15 2.84
CA THR A 600 -20.58 24.21 3.60
C THR A 600 -20.50 23.92 5.12
N PRO A 601 -20.68 24.93 5.99
CA PRO A 601 -20.69 24.71 7.44
C PRO A 601 -21.71 23.64 7.91
N GLN A 602 -22.87 23.57 7.27
CA GLN A 602 -23.91 22.58 7.56
C GLN A 602 -23.47 21.17 7.13
N GLN A 603 -22.86 21.04 5.95
CA GLN A 603 -22.28 19.78 5.47
C GLN A 603 -21.16 19.29 6.40
N LEU A 604 -20.29 20.19 6.87
CA LEU A 604 -19.24 19.86 7.86
C LEU A 604 -19.82 19.34 9.17
N GLN A 605 -20.92 19.93 9.65
CA GLN A 605 -21.58 19.46 10.88
C GLN A 605 -22.16 18.05 10.73
N ALA A 606 -22.75 17.75 9.57
CA ALA A 606 -23.25 16.41 9.25
C ALA A 606 -22.10 15.39 9.17
N LEU A 607 -21.02 15.73 8.45
CA LEU A 607 -19.87 14.85 8.25
C LEU A 607 -19.14 14.49 9.55
N ARG A 608 -19.11 15.37 10.56
CA ARG A 608 -18.44 15.09 11.85
C ARG A 608 -19.01 13.89 12.60
N LYS A 609 -20.25 13.48 12.30
CA LYS A 609 -20.94 12.36 12.97
C LYS A 609 -20.68 10.99 12.33
N ILE A 610 -20.03 10.94 11.17
CA ILE A 610 -19.80 9.66 10.48
C ILE A 610 -18.96 8.70 11.32
N SER A 611 -19.12 7.41 11.12
CA SER A 611 -18.31 6.36 11.74
C SER A 611 -18.20 5.16 10.80
N VAL A 612 -17.15 4.34 10.95
CA VAL A 612 -17.06 3.06 10.22
C VAL A 612 -18.25 2.17 10.56
N SER A 613 -18.70 2.17 11.82
CA SER A 613 -19.88 1.41 12.27
C SER A 613 -21.12 1.76 11.46
N ARG A 614 -21.35 3.05 11.19
CA ARG A 614 -22.48 3.49 10.35
C ARG A 614 -22.36 2.99 8.92
N VAL A 615 -21.17 3.13 8.32
CA VAL A 615 -20.91 2.62 6.97
C VAL A 615 -21.15 1.11 6.89
N ILE A 616 -20.76 0.34 7.91
CA ILE A 616 -21.07 -1.10 8.00
C ILE A 616 -22.59 -1.34 8.06
N CYS A 617 -23.29 -0.68 8.98
CA CYS A 617 -24.74 -0.85 9.14
C CYS A 617 -25.54 -0.48 7.89
N ASP A 618 -25.11 0.54 7.14
CA ASP A 618 -25.80 0.99 5.93
C ASP A 618 -25.60 0.09 4.70
N ASN A 619 -24.58 -0.77 4.72
CA ASN A 619 -24.10 -1.48 3.53
C ASN A 619 -23.90 -3.00 3.74
N THR A 620 -24.42 -3.55 4.85
CA THR A 620 -24.39 -4.98 5.20
C THR A 620 -25.71 -5.39 5.86
N HIS A 621 -25.91 -6.68 6.12
CA HIS A 621 -27.04 -7.17 6.93
C HIS A 621 -26.69 -7.28 8.42
N ILE A 622 -25.57 -6.69 8.86
CA ILE A 622 -25.19 -6.67 10.28
C ILE A 622 -26.09 -5.65 10.99
N THR A 623 -26.88 -6.11 11.96
CA THR A 623 -27.85 -5.28 12.70
C THR A 623 -27.32 -4.80 14.05
N LYS A 624 -26.25 -5.40 14.56
CA LYS A 624 -25.60 -5.00 15.80
C LYS A 624 -24.12 -4.77 15.58
N ILE A 625 -23.61 -3.64 16.05
CA ILE A 625 -22.21 -3.21 15.86
C ILE A 625 -21.76 -2.41 17.09
N PRO A 626 -20.47 -2.46 17.46
CA PRO A 626 -19.96 -1.52 18.46
C PRO A 626 -19.87 -0.11 17.89
N ARG A 627 -19.93 0.89 18.78
CA ARG A 627 -19.78 2.31 18.39
C ARG A 627 -18.37 2.65 17.89
N ASP A 628 -17.36 1.97 18.43
CA ASP A 628 -15.96 2.10 18.01
C ASP A 628 -15.42 0.72 17.60
N VAL A 629 -15.52 0.42 16.29
CA VAL A 629 -15.06 -0.86 15.73
C VAL A 629 -13.54 -1.02 15.75
N PHE A 630 -12.76 0.02 16.00
CA PHE A 630 -11.29 -0.10 16.06
C PHE A 630 -10.81 -0.73 17.36
N LYS A 631 -11.63 -0.70 18.41
CA LYS A 631 -11.30 -1.26 19.72
C LYS A 631 -11.79 -2.69 19.86
N ILE A 632 -11.25 -3.42 20.83
CA ILE A 632 -11.81 -4.70 21.24
C ILE A 632 -13.19 -4.47 21.84
N ASN A 633 -14.15 -5.29 21.41
CA ASN A 633 -15.53 -5.27 21.84
C ASN A 633 -15.98 -6.71 22.13
N THR A 634 -16.75 -6.90 23.18
CA THR A 634 -17.30 -8.19 23.58
C THR A 634 -18.77 -8.25 23.19
N TYR A 635 -19.14 -9.28 22.41
CA TYR A 635 -20.54 -9.53 22.08
C TYR A 635 -21.20 -10.39 23.17
N PRO A 636 -22.41 -10.03 23.66
CA PRO A 636 -23.27 -8.94 23.19
C PRO A 636 -23.10 -7.59 23.90
N GLU A 637 -22.27 -7.49 24.95
CA GLU A 637 -22.25 -6.37 25.90
C GLU A 637 -21.91 -5.00 25.26
N ASP A 638 -20.92 -4.97 24.37
CA ASP A 638 -20.42 -3.73 23.75
C ASP A 638 -21.11 -3.40 22.42
N PHE A 639 -22.12 -4.19 22.02
CA PHE A 639 -22.79 -4.08 20.73
C PHE A 639 -24.14 -3.38 20.88
N THR A 640 -24.36 -2.35 20.06
CA THR A 640 -25.65 -1.62 19.99
C THR A 640 -26.34 -1.90 18.67
N ASP A 641 -27.65 -1.67 18.62
CA ASP A 641 -28.44 -1.79 17.40
C ASP A 641 -28.01 -0.71 16.39
N CYS A 642 -27.91 -1.08 15.12
CA CYS A 642 -27.60 -0.16 14.04
C CYS A 642 -28.57 1.04 13.97
N GLN A 643 -29.80 0.93 14.46
CA GLN A 643 -30.74 2.06 14.53
C GLN A 643 -30.29 3.16 15.52
N GLU A 644 -29.43 2.84 16.48
CA GLU A 644 -28.88 3.80 17.47
C GLU A 644 -27.53 4.41 17.06
N ILE A 645 -27.02 4.04 15.87
CA ILE A 645 -25.79 4.61 15.30
C ILE A 645 -26.17 5.77 14.38
N ASP A 646 -25.63 6.95 14.67
CA ASP A 646 -25.88 8.20 13.93
C ASP A 646 -25.78 8.02 12.42
N VAL A 647 -26.83 8.45 11.70
CA VAL A 647 -26.90 8.46 10.24
C VAL A 647 -26.37 9.77 9.68
N LEU A 648 -25.65 9.71 8.56
CA LEU A 648 -25.25 10.89 7.83
C LEU A 648 -26.48 11.60 7.25
N ASP A 649 -26.80 12.77 7.82
CA ASP A 649 -27.88 13.62 7.32
C ASP A 649 -27.46 14.34 6.03
N LEU A 650 -28.06 13.95 4.91
CA LEU A 650 -27.80 14.52 3.59
C LEU A 650 -28.63 15.78 3.29
N SER A 651 -29.49 16.24 4.20
CA SER A 651 -30.37 17.40 3.98
C SER A 651 -29.62 18.66 3.50
N SER A 652 -28.39 18.85 3.98
CA SER A 652 -27.51 19.97 3.60
C SER A 652 -26.84 19.84 2.22
N TRP A 653 -27.13 18.78 1.46
CA TRP A 653 -26.77 18.63 0.04
C TRP A 653 -27.93 18.94 -0.90
N LYS A 654 -29.10 19.33 -0.38
CA LYS A 654 -30.22 19.74 -1.22
C LYS A 654 -29.87 21.04 -1.95
N ASP A 655 -30.03 21.03 -3.26
CA ASP A 655 -29.91 22.18 -4.14
C ASP A 655 -31.33 22.65 -4.48
N GLU A 656 -31.56 23.97 -4.49
CA GLU A 656 -32.88 24.57 -4.71
C GLU A 656 -33.28 24.63 -6.19
#